data_AF-A0A5S9F7S6-F1
#
_entry.id   AF-A0A5S9F7S6-F1
#
_cell.length_a   1.000
_cell.length_b   1.000
_cell.length_c   1.000
_cell.angle_alpha   90.00
_cell.angle_beta   90.00
_cell.angle_gamma   90.00
#
_symmetry.space_group_name_H-M   'P 1'
#
loop_
_entity.id
_entity.type
_entity.pdbx_description
1 polymer ?
#
loop_
_entity_poly.entity_id
_entity_poly.type
_entity_poly.pdbx_seq_one_letter_code
_entity_poly.pdbx_strand_id
1 'polypeptide(L)'
;MSHLKKRLCLIPMNDLTDCPGAIHHAIGSPHFDSLGAPKYPEPVVVAAKADIADTALPRCSILAVSCNTRPYQSYGPVMRTIFEKSEPHKYANVRRGMEGVMEVASVRHINPGGLGEQTDSILLGCISPMTGKTNRTIVNRVLGMFSEELNKLAPGSTLRMPLIGTGKARSQAATDDLFKSTVNLTISHFLDVLIPKNKYTPIRRLILVHPFEYEVSLIASTFAEKSIFLTILDKLGIDGTDKRQVYGLAYGEEEQNCIVETKNFPRALDCFDRAIDFLLKGDLKQAKRLASEGSMIDPSLKFIDMYISSLAARKKGLLDAIKMEALSCAQAGRLKDAYSIATALNHLNPGRKEREFVKSLKDCYISYAVAATEARLLYEHYMETQEALEAVYRGVDITTSNTDLGSTGRIPANLMDDIHPLKKVEAKISRRIIDNTTHIVVRKLMADEIELSGAKRALDNLFELHEHKKMTLPEEDEKACREMHELIDYIARNKEQIGSISLRQTVLEKLLALLPKHGTLHLEAGRYYLCGKSSAKSITRAEIVEAWSYFERGFYEQPRDYGLLSYMGLITFMQGAKFLIHAEEFFNLFAKLLDDELQNGRFAMHTIKSPSGEKVQIKHHDERCLLSYEYHEQYRENALIFARLAKALYDSEGTAAVSLYKEAIRTLSEIGRYDLAQLYDELLGETWVVLLCRNRRTFGSLNIPLIGEIPLDFLAVIYKKIKFYWRFNRLRTPKAHEVIKNCIRKMGESIRQSK
;
A
#
# COMPACT_ATOMS: atom_id res chain seq x y z
N MET A 1 -12.05 16.05 -34.80
CA MET A 1 -10.79 16.44 -34.12
C MET A 1 -9.94 15.20 -33.93
N SER A 2 -8.68 15.19 -34.37
CA SER A 2 -7.75 14.05 -34.24
C SER A 2 -7.55 13.64 -32.78
N HIS A 3 -7.22 12.37 -32.51
CA HIS A 3 -7.08 11.87 -31.14
C HIS A 3 -5.88 12.51 -30.44
N LEU A 4 -4.76 12.68 -31.15
CA LEU A 4 -3.57 13.32 -30.61
C LEU A 4 -3.83 14.77 -30.15
N LYS A 5 -4.66 15.53 -30.88
CA LYS A 5 -5.08 16.89 -30.48
C LYS A 5 -5.90 16.91 -29.18
N LYS A 6 -6.43 15.77 -28.75
CA LYS A 6 -7.13 15.66 -27.46
C LYS A 6 -6.19 15.36 -26.29
N ARG A 7 -4.94 14.97 -26.56
CA ARG A 7 -3.95 14.55 -25.55
C ARG A 7 -2.73 15.48 -25.47
N LEU A 8 -2.38 16.14 -26.57
CA LEU A 8 -1.33 17.15 -26.66
C LEU A 8 -1.90 18.44 -27.26
N CYS A 9 -1.81 19.55 -26.55
CA CYS A 9 -2.35 20.83 -27.00
C CYS A 9 -1.34 21.98 -26.88
N LEU A 10 -1.58 23.04 -27.64
CA LEU A 10 -0.96 24.35 -27.42
C LEU A 10 -1.89 25.21 -26.60
N ILE A 11 -1.32 25.98 -25.67
CA ILE A 11 -2.05 26.91 -24.81
C ILE A 11 -1.25 28.21 -24.70
N PRO A 12 -1.87 29.39 -24.88
CA PRO A 12 -1.13 30.63 -24.68
C PRO A 12 -0.87 30.86 -23.19
N MET A 13 0.24 31.51 -22.86
CA MET A 13 0.63 31.73 -21.46
C MET A 13 -0.41 32.51 -20.64
N ASN A 14 -1.15 33.43 -21.26
CA ASN A 14 -2.21 34.20 -20.59
C ASN A 14 -3.39 33.33 -20.11
N ASP A 15 -3.69 32.24 -20.82
CA ASP A 15 -4.76 31.30 -20.48
C ASP A 15 -4.36 30.32 -19.35
N LEU A 16 -3.10 30.35 -18.89
CA LEU A 16 -2.60 29.54 -17.77
C LEU A 16 -2.87 30.17 -16.39
N THR A 17 -3.59 31.28 -16.33
CA THR A 17 -3.90 32.00 -15.08
C THR A 17 -4.80 31.19 -14.15
N ASP A 18 -4.54 31.28 -12.84
CA ASP A 18 -5.39 30.72 -11.80
C ASP A 18 -6.86 31.17 -11.86
N CYS A 19 -7.78 30.23 -11.71
CA CYS A 19 -9.22 30.49 -11.61
C CYS A 19 -9.87 29.63 -10.50
N PRO A 20 -9.41 29.71 -9.24
CA PRO A 20 -9.97 28.92 -8.15
C PRO A 20 -11.46 29.24 -7.95
N GLY A 21 -12.30 28.22 -7.98
CA GLY A 21 -13.75 28.35 -7.76
C GLY A 21 -14.58 28.88 -8.94
N ALA A 22 -13.97 29.18 -10.09
CA ALA A 22 -14.67 29.54 -11.32
C ALA A 22 -14.71 28.36 -12.30
N ILE A 23 -15.82 28.22 -13.04
CA ILE A 23 -15.99 27.18 -14.09
C ILE A 23 -15.38 27.65 -15.42
N HIS A 24 -15.02 28.94 -15.55
CA HIS A 24 -14.72 29.56 -16.84
C HIS A 24 -13.42 30.40 -16.79
N HIS A 25 -12.61 30.27 -17.82
CA HIS A 25 -11.47 31.14 -18.10
C HIS A 25 -11.89 32.31 -19.03
N ALA A 26 -11.09 33.37 -18.99
CA ALA A 26 -11.22 34.65 -19.69
C ALA A 26 -12.17 34.69 -20.92
N ILE A 27 -13.28 35.41 -20.78
CA ILE A 27 -14.17 35.78 -21.89
C ILE A 27 -13.36 36.59 -22.91
N GLY A 28 -13.22 36.08 -24.14
CA GLY A 28 -12.55 36.76 -25.25
C GLY A 28 -11.31 36.07 -25.81
N SER A 29 -10.77 35.03 -25.17
CA SER A 29 -9.68 34.23 -25.76
C SER A 29 -10.22 33.38 -26.94
N PRO A 30 -9.50 33.29 -28.08
CA PRO A 30 -9.92 32.48 -29.22
C PRO A 30 -9.94 30.98 -28.89
N HIS A 31 -9.37 30.56 -27.76
CA HIS A 31 -9.34 29.18 -27.28
C HIS A 31 -10.54 28.80 -26.42
N PHE A 32 -11.44 29.75 -26.17
CA PHE A 32 -12.72 29.51 -25.51
C PHE A 32 -13.86 29.82 -26.48
N ASP A 33 -14.97 29.08 -26.33
CA ASP A 33 -16.20 29.37 -27.04
C ASP A 33 -16.92 30.60 -26.45
N SER A 34 -18.04 30.97 -27.05
CA SER A 34 -18.84 32.11 -26.59
C SER A 34 -19.42 31.94 -25.18
N LEU A 35 -19.41 30.71 -24.64
CA LEU A 35 -19.86 30.38 -23.29
C LEU A 35 -18.68 30.31 -22.30
N GLY A 36 -17.45 30.61 -22.75
CA GLY A 36 -16.25 30.52 -21.93
C GLY A 36 -15.80 29.07 -21.67
N ALA A 37 -16.30 28.11 -22.44
CA ALA A 37 -15.82 26.73 -22.38
C ALA A 37 -14.62 26.55 -23.32
N PRO A 38 -13.58 25.80 -22.91
CA PRO A 38 -12.38 25.65 -23.71
C PRO A 38 -12.69 24.85 -24.98
N LYS A 39 -12.27 25.38 -26.14
CA LYS A 39 -12.40 24.72 -27.46
C LYS A 39 -11.50 23.49 -27.60
N TYR A 40 -10.50 23.38 -26.73
CA TYR A 40 -9.56 22.27 -26.65
C TYR A 40 -9.57 21.70 -25.22
N PRO A 41 -9.25 20.42 -25.02
CA PRO A 41 -9.13 19.88 -23.66
C PRO A 41 -8.10 20.66 -22.83
N GLU A 42 -8.42 20.98 -21.59
CA GLU A 42 -7.49 21.69 -20.71
C GLU A 42 -6.32 20.78 -20.28
N PRO A 43 -5.06 21.24 -20.45
CA PRO A 43 -3.91 20.46 -20.02
C PRO A 43 -3.72 20.50 -18.49
N VAL A 44 -3.41 19.34 -17.91
CA VAL A 44 -3.12 19.20 -16.47
C VAL A 44 -1.65 19.44 -16.16
N VAL A 45 -0.76 19.17 -17.11
CA VAL A 45 0.67 19.48 -17.00
C VAL A 45 1.11 20.26 -18.24
N VAL A 46 1.76 21.40 -18.04
CA VAL A 46 2.13 22.34 -19.10
C VAL A 46 3.63 22.63 -19.03
N ALA A 47 4.30 22.60 -20.18
CA ALA A 47 5.69 23.01 -20.31
C ALA A 47 5.73 24.48 -20.77
N ALA A 48 6.55 25.31 -20.12
CA ALA A 48 6.70 26.71 -20.47
C ALA A 48 8.18 27.09 -20.60
N LYS A 49 8.53 27.78 -21.70
CA LYS A 49 9.84 28.37 -21.92
C LYS A 49 9.85 29.80 -21.41
N ALA A 50 10.38 30.01 -20.22
CA ALA A 50 10.53 31.33 -19.58
C ALA A 50 11.48 31.22 -18.37
N ASP A 51 11.89 32.37 -17.81
CA ASP A 51 12.41 32.38 -16.43
C ASP A 51 11.26 32.11 -15.45
N ILE A 52 11.54 31.45 -14.32
CA ILE A 52 10.55 31.04 -13.32
C ILE A 52 9.74 32.24 -12.75
N ALA A 53 10.34 33.43 -12.75
CA ALA A 53 9.74 34.68 -12.28
C ALA A 53 9.52 35.72 -13.41
N ASP A 54 9.49 35.25 -14.67
CA ASP A 54 9.19 36.10 -15.82
C ASP A 54 7.77 36.67 -15.74
N THR A 55 7.61 37.95 -16.07
CA THR A 55 6.32 38.65 -16.10
C THR A 55 5.39 38.16 -17.20
N ALA A 56 5.92 37.48 -18.23
CA ALA A 56 5.11 36.83 -19.26
C ALA A 56 4.34 35.61 -18.74
N LEU A 57 4.80 35.00 -17.63
CA LEU A 57 4.07 33.91 -16.99
C LEU A 57 2.92 34.48 -16.15
N PRO A 58 1.73 33.85 -16.16
CA PRO A 58 0.56 34.39 -15.46
C PRO A 58 0.68 34.28 -13.93
N ARG A 59 -0.38 34.57 -13.18
CA ARG A 59 -0.40 34.29 -11.73
C ARG A 59 -0.61 32.80 -11.43
N CYS A 60 0.03 32.28 -10.39
CA CYS A 60 -0.12 30.91 -9.89
C CYS A 60 -0.27 30.84 -8.35
N SER A 61 -0.92 29.80 -7.83
CA SER A 61 -1.26 29.74 -6.40
C SER A 61 -0.01 29.42 -5.58
N ILE A 62 0.83 28.55 -6.14
CA ILE A 62 2.08 28.12 -5.52
C ILE A 62 3.22 28.22 -6.53
N LEU A 63 4.30 28.89 -6.11
CA LEU A 63 5.61 28.79 -6.74
C LEU A 63 6.51 27.86 -5.93
N ALA A 64 6.78 26.66 -6.44
CA ALA A 64 7.62 25.67 -5.78
C ALA A 64 9.05 25.69 -6.34
N VAL A 65 10.06 25.73 -5.48
CA VAL A 65 11.47 25.73 -5.86
C VAL A 65 12.32 24.92 -4.90
N SER A 66 13.47 24.43 -5.35
CA SER A 66 14.39 23.67 -4.51
C SER A 66 15.53 24.53 -3.95
N CYS A 67 15.87 24.34 -2.67
CA CYS A 67 16.96 25.04 -1.99
C CYS A 67 17.92 24.07 -1.27
N ASN A 68 19.02 24.61 -0.75
CA ASN A 68 19.87 23.89 0.21
C ASN A 68 19.30 24.03 1.64
N THR A 69 20.02 23.51 2.64
CA THR A 69 19.61 23.58 4.06
C THR A 69 19.57 24.99 4.62
N ARG A 70 20.07 26.00 3.91
CA ARG A 70 20.07 27.41 4.31
C ARG A 70 19.57 28.27 3.15
N PRO A 71 18.24 28.40 2.97
CA PRO A 71 17.67 29.04 1.78
C PRO A 71 18.22 30.43 1.49
N TYR A 72 18.41 31.25 2.53
CA TYR A 72 19.01 32.59 2.42
C TYR A 72 20.44 32.59 1.84
N GLN A 73 21.17 31.48 1.96
CA GLN A 73 22.53 31.28 1.45
C GLN A 73 22.56 30.39 0.19
N SER A 74 21.41 30.15 -0.45
CA SER A 74 21.33 29.36 -1.70
C SER A 74 21.70 30.22 -2.90
N TYR A 75 22.83 29.92 -3.56
CA TYR A 75 23.30 30.64 -4.76
C TYR A 75 22.94 29.94 -6.09
N GLY A 76 21.98 29.01 -6.08
CA GLY A 76 21.49 28.38 -7.31
C GLY A 76 20.75 29.42 -8.19
N PRO A 77 20.80 29.31 -9.54
CA PRO A 77 20.22 30.31 -10.43
C PRO A 77 18.73 30.55 -10.17
N VAL A 78 17.94 29.48 -10.03
CA VAL A 78 16.52 29.56 -9.68
C VAL A 78 16.30 30.27 -8.33
N MET A 79 16.98 29.81 -7.28
CA MET A 79 16.83 30.39 -5.93
C MET A 79 17.28 31.85 -5.88
N ARG A 80 18.31 32.21 -6.66
CA ARG A 80 18.76 33.59 -6.79
C ARG A 80 17.69 34.46 -7.42
N THR A 81 17.06 34.02 -8.52
CA THR A 81 15.94 34.75 -9.11
C THR A 81 14.80 34.94 -8.10
N ILE A 82 14.41 33.87 -7.38
CA ILE A 82 13.38 33.98 -6.34
C ILE A 82 13.78 34.95 -5.23
N PHE A 83 15.03 34.89 -4.77
CA PHE A 83 15.55 35.78 -3.73
C PHE A 83 15.50 37.25 -4.18
N GLU A 84 16.00 37.55 -5.39
CA GLU A 84 16.03 38.91 -5.91
C GLU A 84 14.62 39.46 -6.12
N LYS A 85 13.71 38.67 -6.70
CA LYS A 85 12.35 39.08 -7.04
C LYS A 85 11.38 39.11 -5.86
N SER A 86 11.58 38.28 -4.84
CA SER A 86 10.76 38.33 -3.62
C SER A 86 11.13 39.49 -2.69
N GLU A 87 12.24 40.18 -2.97
CA GLU A 87 12.72 41.38 -2.27
C GLU A 87 12.76 41.25 -0.73
N PRO A 88 13.46 40.24 -0.15
CA PRO A 88 13.46 39.98 1.29
C PRO A 88 13.99 41.16 2.14
N HIS A 89 14.76 42.06 1.54
CA HIS A 89 15.23 43.29 2.19
C HIS A 89 14.09 44.31 2.45
N LYS A 90 13.02 44.27 1.65
CA LYS A 90 11.80 45.08 1.85
C LYS A 90 10.74 44.33 2.66
N TYR A 91 10.64 43.01 2.50
CA TYR A 91 9.60 42.20 3.13
C TYR A 91 10.16 41.32 4.27
N ALA A 92 10.04 41.80 5.52
CA ALA A 92 10.56 41.12 6.70
C ALA A 92 10.02 39.69 6.89
N ASN A 93 8.78 39.41 6.46
CA ASN A 93 8.19 38.07 6.53
C ASN A 93 8.86 37.08 5.57
N VAL A 94 9.28 37.54 4.39
CA VAL A 94 10.03 36.73 3.41
C VAL A 94 11.42 36.44 3.96
N ARG A 95 12.10 37.47 4.47
CA ARG A 95 13.42 37.32 5.11
C ARG A 95 13.39 36.29 6.24
N ARG A 96 12.45 36.42 7.18
CA ARG A 96 12.29 35.46 8.29
C ARG A 96 11.99 34.04 7.79
N GLY A 97 11.19 33.90 6.73
CA GLY A 97 10.90 32.59 6.11
C GLY A 97 12.12 31.93 5.45
N MET A 98 13.03 32.73 4.89
CA MET A 98 14.26 32.26 4.24
C MET A 98 15.42 32.04 5.21
N GLU A 99 15.42 32.72 6.36
CA GLU A 99 16.42 32.57 7.42
C GLU A 99 16.28 31.22 8.16
N GLY A 100 17.35 30.81 8.84
CA GLY A 100 17.42 29.54 9.58
C GLY A 100 17.81 28.32 8.74
N VAL A 101 17.76 27.16 9.38
CA VAL A 101 18.15 25.87 8.78
C VAL A 101 16.91 25.04 8.45
N MET A 102 16.88 24.45 7.26
CA MET A 102 15.89 23.47 6.83
C MET A 102 16.47 22.06 6.92
N GLU A 103 15.67 21.11 7.39
CA GLU A 103 16.02 19.69 7.34
C GLU A 103 16.03 19.20 5.89
N VAL A 104 16.90 18.25 5.60
CA VAL A 104 16.95 17.62 4.28
C VAL A 104 15.67 16.82 4.04
N ALA A 105 15.12 16.93 2.83
CA ALA A 105 13.84 16.34 2.44
C ALA A 105 12.62 16.91 3.20
N SER A 106 12.69 18.19 3.57
CA SER A 106 11.57 18.97 4.12
C SER A 106 11.11 20.06 3.15
N VAL A 107 9.87 20.52 3.34
CA VAL A 107 9.29 21.66 2.63
C VAL A 107 8.96 22.77 3.63
N ARG A 108 9.19 24.02 3.23
CA ARG A 108 8.85 25.21 4.01
C ARG A 108 8.04 26.18 3.16
N HIS A 109 6.98 26.73 3.75
CA HIS A 109 6.14 27.76 3.14
C HIS A 109 6.68 29.16 3.49
N ILE A 110 6.76 30.05 2.51
CA ILE A 110 7.14 31.46 2.70
C ILE A 110 6.19 32.38 1.94
N ASN A 111 6.10 33.63 2.42
CA ASN A 111 5.35 34.69 1.74
C ASN A 111 5.99 35.05 0.39
N PRO A 112 5.19 35.51 -0.59
CA PRO A 112 5.70 35.86 -1.92
C PRO A 112 6.49 37.18 -1.95
N GLY A 113 6.22 38.12 -1.03
CA GLY A 113 6.86 39.43 -1.00
C GLY A 113 6.68 40.20 -2.30
N GLY A 114 7.79 40.58 -2.93
CA GLY A 114 7.80 41.26 -4.24
C GLY A 114 7.18 40.45 -5.38
N LEU A 115 6.98 39.13 -5.21
CA LEU A 115 6.30 38.26 -6.17
C LEU A 115 4.77 38.16 -5.95
N GLY A 116 4.18 38.97 -5.08
CA GLY A 116 2.75 38.87 -4.72
C GLY A 116 1.77 39.00 -5.89
N GLU A 117 2.16 39.66 -6.98
CA GLU A 117 1.34 39.72 -8.21
C GLU A 117 1.43 38.44 -9.06
N GLN A 118 2.52 37.66 -8.92
CA GLN A 118 2.75 36.43 -9.66
C GLN A 118 2.37 35.16 -8.88
N THR A 119 2.41 35.21 -7.54
CA THR A 119 2.04 34.05 -6.73
C THR A 119 1.53 34.38 -5.33
N ASP A 120 0.62 33.53 -4.83
CA ASP A 120 0.09 33.66 -3.47
C ASP A 120 1.09 33.14 -2.43
N SER A 121 1.94 32.19 -2.80
CA SER A 121 2.90 31.59 -1.89
C SER A 121 4.08 30.92 -2.57
N ILE A 122 5.18 30.80 -1.83
CA ILE A 122 6.38 30.10 -2.30
C ILE A 122 6.64 28.89 -1.40
N LEU A 123 6.83 27.72 -2.02
CA LEU A 123 7.29 26.50 -1.36
C LEU A 123 8.78 26.27 -1.62
N LEU A 124 9.54 26.15 -0.54
CA LEU A 124 10.96 25.81 -0.57
C LEU A 124 11.13 24.34 -0.25
N GLY A 125 11.68 23.54 -1.17
CA GLY A 125 12.00 22.13 -0.96
C GLY A 125 13.50 21.93 -0.72
N CYS A 126 13.89 21.44 0.46
CA CYS A 126 15.30 21.27 0.79
C CYS A 126 15.85 19.95 0.26
N ILE A 127 16.68 20.03 -0.79
CA ILE A 127 17.25 18.85 -1.48
C ILE A 127 18.73 18.59 -1.19
N SER A 128 19.43 19.54 -0.53
CA SER A 128 20.85 19.53 -0.12
C SER A 128 21.79 18.55 -0.86
N PRO A 129 22.56 19.00 -1.87
CA PRO A 129 23.51 18.14 -2.58
C PRO A 129 24.83 18.02 -1.80
N MET A 130 24.86 17.34 -0.66
CA MET A 130 26.13 17.18 0.10
C MET A 130 27.16 16.26 -0.57
N THR A 131 26.81 15.51 -1.62
CA THR A 131 27.67 14.46 -2.19
C THR A 131 27.85 14.49 -3.72
N GLY A 132 27.56 15.62 -4.37
CA GLY A 132 27.79 15.77 -5.82
C GLY A 132 26.87 14.92 -6.73
N LYS A 133 25.89 14.22 -6.16
CA LYS A 133 24.80 13.53 -6.87
C LYS A 133 23.47 13.82 -6.18
N THR A 134 22.44 14.12 -6.96
CA THR A 134 21.06 14.24 -6.46
C THR A 134 20.60 12.89 -5.91
N ASN A 135 20.17 12.87 -4.65
CA ASN A 135 19.58 11.67 -4.06
C ASN A 135 18.10 11.55 -4.47
N ARG A 136 17.76 10.52 -5.24
CA ARG A 136 16.40 10.28 -5.74
C ARG A 136 15.37 10.11 -4.62
N THR A 137 15.77 9.55 -3.48
CA THR A 137 14.89 9.40 -2.30
C THR A 137 14.50 10.77 -1.71
N ILE A 138 15.44 11.72 -1.68
CA ILE A 138 15.18 13.09 -1.21
C ILE A 138 14.24 13.80 -2.18
N VAL A 139 14.51 13.72 -3.49
CA VAL A 139 13.64 14.31 -4.52
C VAL A 139 12.23 13.73 -4.46
N ASN A 140 12.10 12.41 -4.31
CA ASN A 140 10.80 11.75 -4.14
C ASN A 140 10.01 12.32 -2.97
N ARG A 141 10.66 12.48 -1.81
CA ARG A 141 10.01 13.01 -0.61
C ARG A 141 9.59 14.47 -0.79
N VAL A 142 10.44 15.31 -1.39
CA VAL A 142 10.11 16.71 -1.66
C VAL A 142 8.97 16.85 -2.67
N LEU A 143 8.98 16.08 -3.76
CA LEU A 143 7.90 16.09 -4.76
C LEU A 143 6.57 15.62 -4.17
N GLY A 144 6.58 14.60 -3.31
CA GLY A 144 5.40 14.15 -2.57
C GLY A 144 4.84 15.23 -1.64
N MET A 145 5.71 15.93 -0.89
CA MET A 145 5.26 17.04 -0.05
C MET A 145 4.70 18.20 -0.87
N PHE A 146 5.28 18.52 -2.03
CA PHE A 146 4.71 19.54 -2.91
C PHE A 146 3.34 19.15 -3.49
N SER A 147 3.14 17.88 -3.85
CA SER A 147 1.83 17.43 -4.32
C SER A 147 0.80 17.44 -3.19
N GLU A 148 1.18 17.10 -1.96
CA GLU A 148 0.34 17.23 -0.77
C GLU A 148 -0.08 18.69 -0.52
N GLU A 149 0.84 19.64 -0.59
CA GLU A 149 0.53 21.07 -0.43
C GLU A 149 -0.42 21.58 -1.53
N LEU A 150 -0.23 21.16 -2.79
CA LEU A 150 -1.15 21.49 -3.88
C LEU A 150 -2.55 20.89 -3.62
N ASN A 151 -2.63 19.69 -3.07
CA ASN A 151 -3.92 19.02 -2.82
C ASN A 151 -4.77 19.74 -1.76
N LYS A 152 -4.13 20.49 -0.85
CA LYS A 152 -4.81 21.31 0.17
C LYS A 152 -5.52 22.53 -0.43
N LEU A 153 -5.11 22.99 -1.62
CA LEU A 153 -5.71 24.14 -2.27
C LEU A 153 -7.03 23.80 -2.98
N ALA A 154 -7.82 24.84 -3.26
CA ALA A 154 -9.06 24.71 -3.99
C ALA A 154 -8.84 24.08 -5.40
N PRO A 155 -9.82 23.35 -5.94
CA PRO A 155 -9.83 22.96 -7.35
C PRO A 155 -9.59 24.16 -8.29
N GLY A 156 -8.90 23.95 -9.41
CA GLY A 156 -8.52 25.03 -10.33
C GLY A 156 -7.21 25.76 -9.98
N SER A 157 -6.59 25.43 -8.85
CA SER A 157 -5.29 26.02 -8.44
C SER A 157 -4.13 25.53 -9.30
N THR A 158 -3.11 26.37 -9.45
CA THR A 158 -1.92 26.09 -10.26
C THR A 158 -0.65 26.08 -9.41
N LEU A 159 0.20 25.09 -9.64
CA LEU A 159 1.55 25.03 -9.13
C LEU A 159 2.55 25.27 -10.27
N ARG A 160 3.41 26.28 -10.10
CA ARG A 160 4.55 26.55 -10.97
C ARG A 160 5.83 26.00 -10.35
N MET A 161 6.62 25.28 -11.13
CA MET A 161 7.86 24.68 -10.62
C MET A 161 8.91 24.56 -11.73
N PRO A 162 10.21 24.74 -11.44
CA PRO A 162 11.28 24.27 -12.31
C PRO A 162 11.40 22.74 -12.22
N LEU A 163 12.24 22.13 -13.06
CA LEU A 163 12.56 20.72 -12.87
C LEU A 163 13.53 20.54 -11.69
N ILE A 164 13.11 19.79 -10.67
CA ILE A 164 13.89 19.59 -9.44
C ILE A 164 14.67 18.29 -9.50
N GLY A 165 15.97 18.38 -9.19
CA GLY A 165 16.85 17.21 -9.09
C GLY A 165 17.75 16.96 -10.31
N THR A 166 17.65 17.80 -11.35
CA THR A 166 18.46 17.75 -12.58
C THR A 166 19.70 18.65 -12.56
N GLY A 167 20.16 19.08 -11.39
CA GLY A 167 21.33 19.99 -11.26
C GLY A 167 22.55 19.54 -12.07
N LYS A 168 23.48 20.48 -12.36
CA LYS A 168 24.61 20.33 -13.31
C LYS A 168 25.14 18.89 -13.44
N ALA A 169 24.66 18.15 -14.45
CA ALA A 169 25.08 16.79 -14.78
C ALA A 169 25.91 16.76 -16.08
N ARG A 170 26.64 15.65 -16.27
CA ARG A 170 27.80 15.44 -17.18
C ARG A 170 27.37 15.26 -18.66
N SER A 171 28.04 14.37 -19.41
CA SER A 171 27.88 14.19 -20.87
C SER A 171 26.41 14.15 -21.34
N GLN A 172 26.18 14.68 -22.55
CA GLN A 172 24.85 15.00 -23.09
C GLN A 172 23.82 13.85 -22.97
N ALA A 173 24.18 12.62 -23.33
CA ALA A 173 23.26 11.48 -23.29
C ALA A 173 22.83 11.05 -21.86
N ALA A 174 23.75 11.05 -20.89
CA ALA A 174 23.42 10.71 -19.50
C ALA A 174 22.54 11.80 -18.85
N THR A 175 22.68 13.03 -19.34
CA THR A 175 21.86 14.17 -18.91
C THR A 175 20.45 14.07 -19.47
N ASP A 176 20.25 13.63 -20.71
CA ASP A 176 18.92 13.45 -21.31
C ASP A 176 18.08 12.40 -20.57
N ASP A 177 18.66 11.23 -20.31
CA ASP A 177 17.98 10.15 -19.59
C ASP A 177 17.63 10.57 -18.16
N LEU A 178 18.55 11.26 -17.47
CA LEU A 178 18.30 11.80 -16.14
C LEU A 178 17.14 12.81 -16.17
N PHE A 179 17.15 13.71 -17.15
CA PHE A 179 16.15 14.75 -17.29
C PHE A 179 14.77 14.16 -17.56
N LYS A 180 14.63 13.29 -18.57
CA LYS A 180 13.39 12.57 -18.87
C LYS A 180 12.90 11.72 -17.70
N SER A 181 13.81 11.05 -16.99
CA SER A 181 13.43 10.26 -15.80
C SER A 181 12.88 11.14 -14.69
N THR A 182 13.39 12.36 -14.54
CA THR A 182 12.95 13.33 -13.52
C THR A 182 11.61 13.96 -13.89
N VAL A 183 11.37 14.24 -15.19
CA VAL A 183 10.06 14.68 -15.69
C VAL A 183 9.00 13.61 -15.43
N ASN A 184 9.28 12.35 -15.78
CA ASN A 184 8.37 11.23 -15.51
C ASN A 184 8.09 11.06 -14.01
N LEU A 185 9.12 11.18 -13.18
CA LEU A 185 8.98 11.12 -11.73
C LEU A 185 8.08 12.25 -11.21
N THR A 186 8.30 13.48 -11.70
CA THR A 186 7.48 14.64 -11.35
C THR A 186 6.02 14.41 -11.73
N ILE A 187 5.74 14.00 -12.97
CA ILE A 187 4.36 13.70 -13.40
C ILE A 187 3.72 12.67 -12.48
N SER A 188 4.44 11.61 -12.11
CA SER A 188 3.89 10.53 -11.28
C SER A 188 3.48 10.96 -9.87
N HIS A 189 4.17 11.94 -9.26
CA HIS A 189 3.81 12.47 -7.93
C HIS A 189 2.59 13.40 -7.95
N PHE A 190 2.35 14.07 -9.07
CA PHE A 190 1.32 15.10 -9.16
C PHE A 190 0.03 14.62 -9.83
N LEU A 191 0.06 13.60 -10.69
CA LEU A 191 -1.07 13.26 -11.56
C LEU A 191 -2.39 13.04 -10.80
N ASP A 192 -2.35 12.32 -9.67
CA ASP A 192 -3.53 12.01 -8.85
C ASP A 192 -4.11 13.25 -8.16
N VAL A 193 -3.27 14.25 -7.87
CA VAL A 193 -3.68 15.54 -7.26
C VAL A 193 -4.22 16.51 -8.32
N LEU A 194 -3.66 16.45 -9.53
CA LEU A 194 -4.03 17.31 -10.66
C LEU A 194 -5.40 16.98 -11.23
N ILE A 195 -5.79 15.70 -11.20
CA ILE A 195 -7.05 15.21 -11.74
C ILE A 195 -7.96 14.77 -10.59
N PRO A 196 -8.87 15.63 -10.11
CA PRO A 196 -9.81 15.26 -9.07
C PRO A 196 -10.65 14.05 -9.49
N LYS A 197 -10.96 13.18 -8.52
CA LYS A 197 -11.81 11.99 -8.73
C LYS A 197 -13.19 12.37 -9.30
N ASN A 198 -13.78 13.46 -8.81
CA ASN A 198 -15.02 14.01 -9.34
C ASN A 198 -14.77 14.73 -10.67
N LYS A 199 -15.54 14.36 -11.70
CA LYS A 199 -15.42 14.90 -13.07
C LYS A 199 -15.90 16.33 -13.24
N TYR A 200 -16.77 16.79 -12.35
CA TYR A 200 -17.31 18.15 -12.36
C TYR A 200 -16.41 19.13 -11.61
N THR A 201 -15.42 18.63 -10.89
CA THR A 201 -14.46 19.45 -10.17
C THR A 201 -13.36 19.92 -11.14
N PRO A 202 -13.08 21.24 -11.19
CA PRO A 202 -12.00 21.78 -12.01
C PRO A 202 -10.65 21.11 -11.73
N ILE A 203 -9.89 20.82 -12.80
CA ILE A 203 -8.55 20.26 -12.67
C ILE A 203 -7.60 21.25 -12.02
N ARG A 204 -6.58 20.75 -11.31
CA ARG A 204 -5.43 21.57 -10.92
C ARG A 204 -4.36 21.47 -12.01
N ARG A 205 -3.45 22.45 -12.08
CA ARG A 205 -2.41 22.49 -13.11
C ARG A 205 -1.01 22.51 -12.54
N LEU A 206 -0.11 21.79 -13.20
CA LEU A 206 1.33 21.87 -12.97
C LEU A 206 2.00 22.53 -14.16
N ILE A 207 2.65 23.68 -13.94
CA ILE A 207 3.44 24.37 -14.96
C ILE A 207 4.92 24.10 -14.69
N LEU A 208 5.55 23.30 -15.57
CA LEU A 208 6.99 23.07 -15.57
C LEU A 208 7.67 24.14 -16.41
N VAL A 209 8.45 25.00 -15.74
CA VAL A 209 9.10 26.15 -16.37
C VAL A 209 10.60 25.92 -16.50
N HIS A 210 11.16 26.24 -17.65
CA HIS A 210 12.60 26.28 -17.83
C HIS A 210 13.01 27.33 -18.88
N PRO A 211 14.10 28.09 -18.68
CA PRO A 211 14.46 29.18 -19.60
C PRO A 211 15.21 28.68 -20.84
N PHE A 212 15.94 27.55 -20.73
CA PHE A 212 16.78 27.04 -21.81
C PHE A 212 16.00 26.12 -22.75
N GLU A 213 16.15 26.37 -24.05
CA GLU A 213 15.45 25.66 -25.13
C GLU A 213 15.70 24.16 -25.13
N TYR A 214 16.95 23.75 -24.89
CA TYR A 214 17.34 22.34 -24.89
C TYR A 214 16.54 21.54 -23.85
N GLU A 215 16.57 21.97 -22.60
CA GLU A 215 15.86 21.31 -21.50
C GLU A 215 14.35 21.41 -21.66
N VAL A 216 13.80 22.55 -22.13
CA VAL A 216 12.37 22.64 -22.44
C VAL A 216 11.98 21.63 -23.53
N SER A 217 12.82 21.44 -24.55
CA SER A 217 12.58 20.43 -25.59
C SER A 217 12.58 19.01 -25.01
N LEU A 218 13.37 18.73 -23.97
CA LEU A 218 13.34 17.45 -23.25
C LEU A 218 12.03 17.26 -22.47
N ILE A 219 11.51 18.31 -21.82
CA ILE A 219 10.17 18.29 -21.18
C ILE A 219 9.10 18.02 -22.25
N ALA A 220 9.09 18.82 -23.32
CA ALA A 220 8.13 18.73 -24.42
C ALA A 220 8.15 17.35 -25.09
N SER A 221 9.35 16.78 -25.28
CA SER A 221 9.49 15.42 -25.82
C SER A 221 8.85 14.38 -24.91
N THR A 222 9.05 14.46 -23.60
CA THR A 222 8.44 13.54 -22.64
C THR A 222 6.91 13.66 -22.65
N PHE A 223 6.38 14.89 -22.74
CA PHE A 223 4.94 15.14 -22.81
C PHE A 223 4.33 14.58 -24.08
N ALA A 224 5.01 14.73 -25.22
CA ALA A 224 4.56 14.17 -26.47
C ALA A 224 4.63 12.64 -26.49
N GLU A 225 5.68 12.03 -25.95
CA GLU A 225 5.77 10.57 -25.77
C GLU A 225 4.58 10.03 -24.97
N LYS A 226 4.26 10.67 -23.83
CA LYS A 226 3.07 10.33 -23.02
C LYS A 226 1.77 10.55 -23.78
N SER A 227 1.65 11.65 -24.53
CA SER A 227 0.44 11.97 -25.30
C SER A 227 0.20 10.99 -26.45
N ILE A 228 1.25 10.59 -27.16
CA ILE A 228 1.21 9.57 -28.21
C ILE A 228 0.79 8.23 -27.61
N PHE A 229 1.34 7.88 -26.45
CA PHE A 229 0.97 6.68 -25.73
C PHE A 229 -0.52 6.67 -25.35
N LEU A 230 -1.02 7.74 -24.74
CA LEU A 230 -2.45 7.90 -24.43
C LEU A 230 -3.32 7.86 -25.69
N THR A 231 -2.86 8.46 -26.78
CA THR A 231 -3.54 8.43 -28.08
C THR A 231 -3.63 7.02 -28.64
N ILE A 232 -2.57 6.21 -28.50
CA ILE A 232 -2.57 4.79 -28.86
C ILE A 232 -3.64 4.04 -28.07
N LEU A 233 -3.72 4.26 -26.75
CA LEU A 233 -4.74 3.63 -25.91
C LEU A 233 -6.16 4.06 -26.31
N ASP A 234 -6.38 5.35 -26.56
CA ASP A 234 -7.66 5.88 -27.02
C ASP A 234 -8.10 5.24 -28.35
N LYS A 235 -7.19 5.15 -29.32
CA LYS A 235 -7.45 4.55 -30.63
C LYS A 235 -7.73 3.04 -30.55
N LEU A 236 -7.17 2.37 -29.56
CA LEU A 236 -7.45 0.95 -29.26
C LEU A 236 -8.73 0.75 -28.42
N GLY A 237 -9.40 1.83 -28.00
CA GLY A 237 -10.60 1.76 -27.17
C GLY A 237 -10.34 1.35 -25.72
N ILE A 238 -9.11 1.54 -25.22
CA ILE A 238 -8.74 1.22 -23.85
C ILE A 238 -9.13 2.38 -22.93
N ASP A 239 -10.30 2.29 -22.32
CA ASP A 239 -10.86 3.31 -21.39
C ASP A 239 -10.11 3.40 -20.03
N GLY A 240 -8.96 2.75 -19.89
CA GLY A 240 -8.19 2.65 -18.65
C GLY A 240 -7.45 3.91 -18.20
N THR A 241 -7.50 5.01 -18.97
CA THR A 241 -6.82 6.28 -18.62
C THR A 241 -7.81 7.44 -18.61
N ASP A 242 -7.68 8.36 -17.65
CA ASP A 242 -8.57 9.52 -17.57
C ASP A 242 -8.40 10.39 -18.82
N LYS A 243 -9.50 10.70 -19.51
CA LYS A 243 -9.50 11.52 -20.74
C LYS A 243 -9.08 12.97 -20.48
N ARG A 244 -9.10 13.41 -19.21
CA ARG A 244 -8.59 14.71 -18.74
C ARG A 244 -7.06 14.72 -18.59
N GLN A 245 -6.39 13.57 -18.69
CA GLN A 245 -4.93 13.53 -18.74
C GLN A 245 -4.44 14.06 -20.10
N VAL A 246 -4.18 15.36 -20.12
CA VAL A 246 -3.80 16.14 -21.29
C VAL A 246 -2.53 16.92 -20.97
N TYR A 247 -1.57 16.92 -21.89
CA TYR A 247 -0.31 17.64 -21.76
C TYR A 247 -0.31 18.87 -22.67
N GLY A 248 0.21 19.98 -22.14
CA GLY A 248 0.23 21.27 -22.83
C GLY A 248 1.64 21.76 -23.12
N LEU A 249 1.80 22.46 -24.24
CA LEU A 249 2.96 23.30 -24.54
C LEU A 249 2.49 24.75 -24.51
N ALA A 250 3.12 25.57 -23.66
CA ALA A 250 2.80 26.99 -23.57
C ALA A 250 3.47 27.77 -24.71
N TYR A 251 2.84 28.85 -25.14
CA TYR A 251 3.45 29.82 -26.04
C TYR A 251 3.16 31.26 -25.59
N GLY A 252 4.16 32.13 -25.72
CA GLY A 252 4.03 33.57 -25.45
C GLY A 252 3.79 34.38 -26.71
N GLU A 253 3.66 35.71 -26.55
CA GLU A 253 3.61 36.65 -27.69
C GLU A 253 4.98 36.80 -28.36
N GLU A 254 6.04 36.70 -27.58
CA GLU A 254 7.42 36.79 -28.04
C GLU A 254 7.96 35.41 -28.46
N GLU A 255 8.70 35.36 -29.56
CA GLU A 255 9.27 34.12 -30.12
C GLU A 255 10.17 33.37 -29.12
N GLN A 256 10.86 34.10 -28.25
CA GLN A 256 11.70 33.49 -27.20
C GLN A 256 10.91 32.64 -26.19
N ASN A 257 9.61 32.91 -26.03
CA ASN A 257 8.70 32.20 -25.13
C ASN A 257 7.89 31.10 -25.84
N CYS A 258 8.17 30.84 -27.12
CA CYS A 258 7.54 29.79 -27.91
C CYS A 258 8.39 28.52 -27.92
N ILE A 259 7.75 27.37 -27.69
CA ILE A 259 8.38 26.04 -27.80
C ILE A 259 8.28 25.51 -29.23
N VAL A 260 7.19 25.84 -29.92
CA VAL A 260 6.83 25.34 -31.26
C VAL A 260 6.18 26.44 -32.09
N GLU A 261 6.06 26.23 -33.39
CA GLU A 261 5.45 27.21 -34.29
C GLU A 261 3.92 27.08 -34.30
N THR A 262 3.22 28.08 -33.72
CA THR A 262 1.77 28.04 -33.48
C THR A 262 0.91 27.76 -34.72
N LYS A 263 1.32 28.28 -35.89
CA LYS A 263 0.60 28.11 -37.16
C LYS A 263 0.71 26.69 -37.74
N ASN A 264 1.87 26.07 -37.57
CA ASN A 264 2.20 24.79 -38.18
C ASN A 264 1.85 23.59 -37.30
N PHE A 265 1.84 23.79 -35.97
CA PHE A 265 1.58 22.75 -34.99
C PHE A 265 0.29 21.94 -35.25
N PRO A 266 -0.90 22.53 -35.50
CA PRO A 266 -2.12 21.73 -35.72
C PRO A 266 -2.05 20.84 -36.97
N ARG A 267 -1.36 21.30 -38.02
CA ARG A 267 -1.18 20.54 -39.27
C ARG A 267 -0.19 19.40 -39.06
N ALA A 268 0.91 19.66 -38.37
CA ALA A 268 1.90 18.65 -38.01
C ALA A 268 1.27 17.53 -37.15
N LEU A 269 0.45 17.89 -36.15
CA LEU A 269 -0.27 16.91 -35.32
C LEU A 269 -1.21 16.00 -36.11
N ASP A 270 -1.85 16.47 -37.18
CA ASP A 270 -2.70 15.61 -38.01
C ASP A 270 -1.87 14.58 -38.80
N CYS A 271 -0.65 14.93 -39.23
CA CYS A 271 0.30 13.98 -39.81
C CYS A 271 0.74 12.93 -38.80
N PHE A 272 1.08 13.34 -37.57
CA PHE A 272 1.47 12.42 -36.50
C PHE A 272 0.31 11.52 -36.05
N ASP A 273 -0.92 12.03 -35.95
CA ASP A 273 -2.09 11.23 -35.59
C ASP A 273 -2.35 10.12 -36.63
N ARG A 274 -2.22 10.45 -37.93
CA ARG A 274 -2.29 9.46 -39.01
C ARG A 274 -1.11 8.49 -38.98
N ALA A 275 0.10 8.96 -38.64
CA ALA A 275 1.25 8.08 -38.47
C ALA A 275 0.99 7.01 -37.39
N ILE A 276 0.33 7.38 -36.29
CA ILE A 276 -0.12 6.44 -35.25
C ILE A 276 -1.13 5.43 -35.81
N ASP A 277 -2.07 5.83 -36.67
CA ASP A 277 -3.01 4.88 -37.30
C ASP A 277 -2.29 3.82 -38.13
N PHE A 278 -1.28 4.21 -38.91
CA PHE A 278 -0.47 3.26 -39.67
C PHE A 278 0.41 2.40 -38.78
N LEU A 279 0.95 2.96 -37.69
CA LEU A 279 1.70 2.20 -36.68
C LEU A 279 0.83 1.09 -36.07
N LEU A 280 -0.41 1.40 -35.69
CA LEU A 280 -1.35 0.42 -35.13
C LEU A 280 -1.79 -0.65 -36.13
N LYS A 281 -1.88 -0.30 -37.42
CA LYS A 281 -2.14 -1.25 -38.52
C LYS A 281 -0.93 -2.10 -38.90
N GLY A 282 0.26 -1.81 -38.35
CA GLY A 282 1.51 -2.51 -38.68
C GLY A 282 2.20 -2.04 -39.96
N ASP A 283 1.74 -0.95 -40.60
CA ASP A 283 2.39 -0.35 -41.76
C ASP A 283 3.51 0.62 -41.32
N LEU A 284 4.64 0.02 -40.94
CA LEU A 284 5.77 0.73 -40.34
C LEU A 284 6.42 1.73 -41.31
N LYS A 285 6.36 1.47 -42.62
CA LYS A 285 6.94 2.34 -43.64
C LYS A 285 6.12 3.62 -43.79
N GLN A 286 4.79 3.47 -43.88
CA GLN A 286 3.90 4.62 -44.00
C GLN A 286 3.84 5.43 -42.70
N ALA A 287 3.91 4.77 -41.54
CA ALA A 287 4.02 5.44 -40.24
C ALA A 287 5.24 6.37 -40.17
N LYS A 288 6.43 5.88 -40.54
CA LYS A 288 7.66 6.68 -40.58
C LYS A 288 7.56 7.84 -41.57
N ARG A 289 7.02 7.59 -42.78
CA ARG A 289 6.86 8.63 -43.80
C ARG A 289 6.00 9.80 -43.30
N LEU A 290 4.84 9.52 -42.71
CA LEU A 290 3.93 10.55 -42.20
C LEU A 290 4.49 11.26 -40.96
N ALA A 291 5.23 10.55 -40.12
CA ALA A 291 5.92 11.15 -38.99
C ALA A 291 7.00 12.15 -39.47
N SER A 292 7.82 11.77 -40.45
CA SER A 292 8.78 12.70 -41.06
C SER A 292 8.11 13.87 -41.76
N GLU A 293 6.98 13.66 -42.45
CA GLU A 293 6.18 14.75 -43.05
C GLU A 293 5.69 15.74 -41.99
N GLY A 294 5.21 15.26 -40.84
CA GLY A 294 4.84 16.12 -39.70
C GLY A 294 6.01 16.98 -39.21
N SER A 295 7.21 16.38 -39.09
CA SER A 295 8.43 17.12 -38.70
C SER A 295 8.94 18.09 -39.77
N MET A 296 8.62 17.88 -41.04
CA MET A 296 8.94 18.85 -42.11
C MET A 296 8.01 20.05 -42.06
N ILE A 297 6.76 19.87 -41.61
CA ILE A 297 5.79 20.96 -41.42
C ILE A 297 6.19 21.82 -40.22
N ASP A 298 6.59 21.19 -39.11
CA ASP A 298 7.10 21.89 -37.92
C ASP A 298 8.38 21.19 -37.41
N PRO A 299 9.57 21.73 -37.75
CA PRO A 299 10.86 21.16 -37.33
C PRO A 299 11.06 21.08 -35.82
N SER A 300 10.38 21.92 -35.04
CA SER A 300 10.46 21.88 -33.56
C SER A 300 9.89 20.58 -32.99
N LEU A 301 9.01 19.89 -33.74
CA LEU A 301 8.39 18.62 -33.36
C LEU A 301 9.19 17.38 -33.81
N LYS A 302 10.46 17.54 -34.20
CA LYS A 302 11.33 16.43 -34.63
C LYS A 302 11.40 15.29 -33.61
N PHE A 303 11.28 15.58 -32.31
CA PHE A 303 11.24 14.56 -31.27
C PHE A 303 10.04 13.60 -31.40
N ILE A 304 8.89 14.07 -31.92
CA ILE A 304 7.70 13.23 -32.16
C ILE A 304 7.99 12.24 -33.29
N ASP A 305 8.60 12.71 -34.39
CA ASP A 305 9.03 11.83 -35.48
C ASP A 305 10.00 10.77 -34.95
N MET A 306 11.05 11.20 -34.24
CA MET A 306 12.03 10.28 -33.66
C MET A 306 11.37 9.20 -32.80
N TYR A 307 10.39 9.57 -31.98
CA TYR A 307 9.68 8.61 -31.13
C TYR A 307 8.82 7.64 -31.95
N ILE A 308 7.95 8.12 -32.85
CA ILE A 308 7.11 7.26 -33.71
C ILE A 308 7.99 6.35 -34.57
N SER A 309 9.05 6.91 -35.14
CA SER A 309 10.04 6.17 -35.92
C SER A 309 10.76 5.12 -35.09
N SER A 310 11.04 5.37 -33.81
CA SER A 310 11.62 4.37 -32.88
C SER A 310 10.65 3.22 -32.59
N LEU A 311 9.36 3.52 -32.38
CA LEU A 311 8.31 2.52 -32.21
C LEU A 311 8.16 1.66 -33.48
N ALA A 312 8.28 2.29 -34.65
CA ALA A 312 8.21 1.64 -35.96
C ALA A 312 9.52 0.95 -36.40
N ALA A 313 10.67 1.22 -35.76
CA ALA A 313 11.95 0.67 -36.17
C ALA A 313 12.17 -0.76 -35.68
N ARG A 314 11.55 -1.15 -34.57
CA ARG A 314 11.67 -2.49 -33.99
C ARG A 314 10.41 -3.29 -34.27
N LYS A 315 10.56 -4.56 -34.68
CA LYS A 315 9.43 -5.50 -34.89
C LYS A 315 8.50 -5.62 -33.66
N LYS A 316 9.00 -5.30 -32.46
CA LYS A 316 8.25 -5.28 -31.20
C LYS A 316 8.26 -3.91 -30.49
N GLY A 317 8.66 -2.82 -31.16
CA GLY A 317 8.86 -1.51 -30.50
C GLY A 317 7.64 -1.00 -29.75
N LEU A 318 6.47 -1.02 -30.40
CA LEU A 318 5.19 -0.66 -29.78
C LEU A 318 4.82 -1.59 -28.61
N LEU A 319 4.99 -2.91 -28.78
CA LEU A 319 4.69 -3.89 -27.74
C LEU A 319 5.59 -3.69 -26.50
N ASP A 320 6.87 -3.39 -26.71
CA ASP A 320 7.83 -3.13 -25.65
C ASP A 320 7.48 -1.84 -24.89
N ALA A 321 7.08 -0.77 -25.60
CA ALA A 321 6.63 0.46 -24.98
C ALA A 321 5.40 0.24 -24.06
N ILE A 322 4.37 -0.47 -24.54
CA ILE A 322 3.17 -0.81 -23.74
C ILE A 322 3.54 -1.63 -22.51
N LYS A 323 4.39 -2.65 -22.68
CA LYS A 323 4.86 -3.49 -21.57
C LYS A 323 5.63 -2.70 -20.51
N MET A 324 6.51 -1.79 -20.92
CA MET A 324 7.30 -0.97 -20.01
C MET A 324 6.43 0.04 -19.25
N GLU A 325 5.48 0.69 -19.91
CA GLU A 325 4.56 1.63 -19.25
C GLU A 325 3.62 0.89 -18.27
N ALA A 326 3.10 -0.28 -18.66
CA ALA A 326 2.30 -1.12 -17.77
C ALA A 326 3.11 -1.55 -16.53
N LEU A 327 4.37 -1.96 -16.71
CA LEU A 327 5.25 -2.31 -15.61
C LEU A 327 5.54 -1.11 -14.70
N SER A 328 5.79 0.06 -15.27
CA SER A 328 6.04 1.29 -14.52
C SER A 328 4.81 1.70 -13.70
N CYS A 329 3.60 1.57 -14.25
CA CYS A 329 2.36 1.82 -13.51
C CYS A 329 2.18 0.83 -12.36
N ALA A 330 2.49 -0.45 -12.58
CA ALA A 330 2.41 -1.48 -11.54
C ALA A 330 3.40 -1.18 -10.40
N GLN A 331 4.64 -0.83 -10.72
CA GLN A 331 5.67 -0.46 -9.74
C GLN A 331 5.33 0.80 -8.94
N ALA A 332 4.51 1.69 -9.52
CA ALA A 332 3.97 2.86 -8.85
C ALA A 332 2.69 2.57 -8.04
N GLY A 333 2.25 1.30 -7.94
CA GLY A 333 1.04 0.92 -7.22
C GLY A 333 -0.27 1.09 -7.97
N ARG A 334 -0.25 1.65 -9.19
CA ARG A 334 -1.43 1.85 -10.04
C ARG A 334 -1.77 0.58 -10.80
N LEU A 335 -2.13 -0.47 -10.07
CA LEU A 335 -2.28 -1.83 -10.62
C LEU A 335 -3.44 -1.96 -11.60
N LYS A 336 -4.52 -1.19 -11.38
CA LYS A 336 -5.65 -1.11 -12.31
C LYS A 336 -5.23 -0.52 -13.66
N ASP A 337 -4.52 0.60 -13.63
CA ASP A 337 -4.02 1.28 -14.84
C ASP A 337 -3.03 0.37 -15.57
N ALA A 338 -2.12 -0.27 -14.82
CA ALA A 338 -1.16 -1.22 -15.36
C ALA A 338 -1.83 -2.37 -16.11
N TYR A 339 -2.84 -3.00 -15.51
CA TYR A 339 -3.59 -4.06 -16.15
C TYR A 339 -4.34 -3.55 -17.39
N SER A 340 -5.02 -2.40 -17.27
CA SER A 340 -5.78 -1.80 -18.37
C SER A 340 -4.87 -1.48 -19.57
N ILE A 341 -3.72 -0.85 -19.33
CA ILE A 341 -2.70 -0.58 -20.34
C ILE A 341 -2.21 -1.88 -20.98
N ALA A 342 -1.93 -2.91 -20.18
CA ALA A 342 -1.46 -4.20 -20.70
C ALA A 342 -2.48 -4.86 -21.63
N THR A 343 -3.78 -4.66 -21.43
CA THR A 343 -4.80 -5.21 -22.34
C THR A 343 -4.71 -4.67 -23.77
N ALA A 344 -4.08 -3.50 -23.99
CA ALA A 344 -3.76 -3.00 -25.33
C ALA A 344 -2.94 -4.01 -26.15
N LEU A 345 -2.11 -4.84 -25.51
CA LEU A 345 -1.36 -5.90 -26.17
C LEU A 345 -2.27 -6.92 -26.86
N ASN A 346 -3.47 -7.16 -26.34
CA ASN A 346 -4.43 -8.10 -26.93
C ASN A 346 -4.95 -7.62 -28.29
N HIS A 347 -4.97 -6.30 -28.52
CA HIS A 347 -5.39 -5.69 -29.79
C HIS A 347 -4.28 -5.69 -30.85
N LEU A 348 -3.04 -6.01 -30.46
CA LEU A 348 -1.85 -5.92 -31.31
C LEU A 348 -1.26 -7.29 -31.68
N ASN A 349 -2.11 -8.32 -31.78
CA ASN A 349 -1.72 -9.71 -32.10
C ASN A 349 -0.60 -10.24 -31.17
N PRO A 350 -0.89 -10.42 -29.86
CA PRO A 350 0.15 -10.75 -28.89
C PRO A 350 0.67 -12.17 -29.08
N GLY A 351 2.00 -12.32 -28.97
CA GLY A 351 2.64 -13.62 -28.82
C GLY A 351 2.37 -14.25 -27.44
N ARG A 352 2.90 -15.46 -27.22
CA ARG A 352 2.72 -16.19 -25.96
C ARG A 352 3.24 -15.42 -24.74
N LYS A 353 4.43 -14.79 -24.86
CA LYS A 353 5.05 -14.03 -23.77
C LYS A 353 4.21 -12.81 -23.37
N GLU A 354 3.65 -12.12 -24.36
CA GLU A 354 2.79 -10.95 -24.15
C GLU A 354 1.48 -11.37 -23.46
N ARG A 355 0.86 -12.48 -23.86
CA ARG A 355 -0.32 -13.03 -23.16
C ARG A 355 -0.03 -13.44 -21.71
N GLU A 356 1.12 -14.07 -21.47
CA GLU A 356 1.57 -14.42 -20.11
C GLU A 356 1.77 -13.17 -19.23
N PHE A 357 2.33 -12.10 -19.80
CA PHE A 357 2.50 -10.82 -19.10
C PHE A 357 1.16 -10.15 -18.75
N VAL A 358 0.22 -10.07 -19.70
CA VAL A 358 -1.14 -9.55 -19.45
C VAL A 358 -1.83 -10.35 -18.35
N LYS A 359 -1.72 -11.69 -18.39
CA LYS A 359 -2.26 -12.56 -17.35
C LYS A 359 -1.61 -12.31 -15.99
N SER A 360 -0.29 -12.16 -15.92
CA SER A 360 0.39 -11.86 -14.66
C SER A 360 -0.05 -10.53 -14.05
N LEU A 361 -0.28 -9.49 -14.86
CA LEU A 361 -0.82 -8.22 -14.36
C LEU A 361 -2.29 -8.33 -13.93
N LYS A 362 -3.10 -9.15 -14.63
CA LYS A 362 -4.47 -9.48 -14.20
C LYS A 362 -4.47 -10.15 -12.82
N ASP A 363 -3.67 -11.21 -12.68
CA ASP A 363 -3.57 -11.98 -11.44
C ASP A 363 -3.04 -11.12 -10.29
N CYS A 364 -2.09 -10.22 -10.57
CA CYS A 364 -1.58 -9.23 -9.63
C CYS A 364 -2.67 -8.26 -9.16
N TYR A 365 -3.45 -7.68 -10.09
CA TYR A 365 -4.56 -6.79 -9.76
C TYR A 365 -5.65 -7.49 -8.92
N ILE A 366 -6.04 -8.72 -9.29
CA ILE A 366 -7.03 -9.50 -8.54
C ILE A 366 -6.50 -9.82 -7.13
N SER A 367 -5.23 -10.21 -7.03
CA SER A 367 -4.60 -10.48 -5.73
C SER A 367 -4.58 -9.23 -4.84
N TYR A 368 -4.27 -8.07 -5.42
CA TYR A 368 -4.38 -6.79 -4.74
C TYR A 368 -5.81 -6.51 -4.27
N ALA A 369 -6.81 -6.67 -5.14
CA ALA A 369 -8.19 -6.40 -4.78
C ALA A 369 -8.68 -7.29 -3.63
N VAL A 370 -8.30 -8.57 -3.64
CA VAL A 370 -8.58 -9.51 -2.54
C VAL A 370 -7.85 -9.08 -1.28
N ALA A 371 -6.55 -8.78 -1.35
CA ALA A 371 -5.78 -8.35 -0.18
C ALA A 371 -6.33 -7.05 0.42
N ALA A 372 -6.67 -6.05 -0.40
CA ALA A 372 -7.19 -4.76 0.04
C ALA A 372 -8.57 -4.87 0.69
N THR A 373 -9.44 -5.76 0.18
CA THR A 373 -10.75 -6.04 0.79
C THR A 373 -10.62 -6.90 2.04
N GLU A 374 -9.76 -7.92 2.05
CA GLU A 374 -9.48 -8.73 3.25
C GLU A 374 -8.82 -7.91 4.36
N ALA A 375 -7.95 -6.96 4.04
CA ALA A 375 -7.33 -6.07 5.02
C ALA A 375 -8.36 -5.13 5.67
N ARG A 376 -9.28 -4.55 4.89
CA ARG A 376 -10.40 -3.75 5.44
C ARG A 376 -11.28 -4.58 6.38
N LEU A 377 -11.55 -5.83 5.99
CA LEU A 377 -12.33 -6.76 6.81
C LEU A 377 -11.60 -7.15 8.10
N LEU A 378 -10.27 -7.30 8.05
CA LEU A 378 -9.42 -7.58 9.21
C LEU A 378 -9.51 -6.45 10.25
N TYR A 379 -9.54 -5.21 9.80
CA TYR A 379 -9.67 -4.02 10.66
C TYR A 379 -11.14 -3.59 10.87
N GLU A 380 -12.10 -4.50 10.68
CA GLU A 380 -13.52 -4.30 11.02
C GLU A 380 -14.22 -3.16 10.25
N HIS A 381 -13.66 -2.69 9.13
CA HIS A 381 -14.26 -1.69 8.26
C HIS A 381 -15.27 -2.32 7.28
N TYR A 382 -16.37 -2.87 7.79
CA TYR A 382 -17.32 -3.64 6.98
C TYR A 382 -17.96 -2.83 5.85
N MET A 383 -18.37 -1.59 6.13
CA MET A 383 -18.93 -0.69 5.12
C MET A 383 -17.91 -0.41 4.02
N GLU A 384 -16.69 -0.01 4.38
CA GLU A 384 -15.64 0.27 3.39
C GLU A 384 -15.20 -0.99 2.63
N THR A 385 -15.32 -2.18 3.24
CA THR A 385 -15.11 -3.46 2.55
C THR A 385 -16.18 -3.66 1.47
N GLN A 386 -17.44 -3.40 1.78
CA GLN A 386 -18.54 -3.49 0.82
C GLN A 386 -18.40 -2.44 -0.30
N GLU A 387 -18.04 -1.20 0.03
CA GLU A 387 -17.75 -0.15 -0.93
C GLU A 387 -16.59 -0.53 -1.86
N ALA A 388 -15.52 -1.10 -1.31
CA ALA A 388 -14.38 -1.59 -2.08
C ALA A 388 -14.77 -2.73 -3.03
N LEU A 389 -15.59 -3.69 -2.57
CA LEU A 389 -16.12 -4.76 -3.40
C LEU A 389 -16.99 -4.22 -4.54
N GLU A 390 -17.92 -3.31 -4.23
CA GLU A 390 -18.75 -2.63 -5.22
C GLU A 390 -17.91 -1.85 -6.23
N ALA A 391 -16.87 -1.15 -5.79
CA ALA A 391 -15.93 -0.46 -6.65
C ALA A 391 -15.28 -1.45 -7.63
N VAL A 392 -14.75 -2.57 -7.16
CA VAL A 392 -14.14 -3.59 -8.02
C VAL A 392 -15.15 -4.19 -9.01
N TYR A 393 -16.37 -4.51 -8.55
CA TYR A 393 -17.44 -5.03 -9.42
C TYR A 393 -17.86 -4.04 -10.50
N ARG A 394 -17.85 -2.74 -10.19
CA ARG A 394 -18.10 -1.65 -11.14
C ARG A 394 -16.86 -1.31 -12.00
N GLY A 395 -15.73 -1.94 -11.73
CA GLY A 395 -14.46 -1.69 -12.39
C GLY A 395 -13.78 -0.38 -11.96
N VAL A 396 -14.15 0.20 -10.84
CA VAL A 396 -13.56 1.40 -10.23
C VAL A 396 -12.40 1.01 -9.30
N ASP A 397 -11.53 1.96 -8.96
CA ASP A 397 -10.42 1.72 -8.03
C ASP A 397 -10.92 1.60 -6.57
N ILE A 398 -10.22 0.83 -5.72
CA ILE A 398 -10.61 0.55 -4.33
C ILE A 398 -10.40 1.76 -3.41
N THR A 399 -9.52 2.70 -3.81
CA THR A 399 -9.15 3.87 -3.00
C THR A 399 -10.09 5.07 -3.16
N THR A 400 -11.09 5.01 -4.05
CA THR A 400 -12.12 6.05 -4.18
C THR A 400 -13.17 5.85 -3.10
N SER A 401 -13.09 6.63 -2.02
CA SER A 401 -14.19 6.76 -1.06
C SER A 401 -15.46 7.23 -1.76
N ASN A 402 -16.60 6.73 -1.27
CA ASN A 402 -17.95 7.00 -1.75
C ASN A 402 -18.27 8.51 -1.80
N THR A 403 -17.95 9.18 -2.91
CA THR A 403 -18.64 10.37 -3.40
C THR A 403 -18.55 10.40 -4.94
N ASP A 404 -19.70 10.17 -5.56
CA ASP A 404 -20.07 10.46 -6.96
C ASP A 404 -19.43 9.69 -8.13
N LEU A 405 -20.18 8.67 -8.55
CA LEU A 405 -20.76 8.49 -9.90
C LEU A 405 -20.06 9.22 -11.06
N GLY A 406 -18.99 8.65 -11.58
CA GLY A 406 -18.51 9.10 -12.89
C GLY A 406 -17.21 8.52 -13.43
N SER A 407 -16.41 7.77 -12.68
CA SER A 407 -15.10 7.32 -13.18
C SER A 407 -15.23 6.44 -14.43
N THR A 408 -14.71 6.92 -15.56
CA THR A 408 -14.73 6.24 -16.88
C THR A 408 -13.76 5.09 -17.02
N GLY A 409 -12.88 4.87 -16.04
CA GLY A 409 -12.00 3.71 -16.04
C GLY A 409 -12.80 2.47 -15.68
N ARG A 410 -13.58 1.90 -16.60
CA ARG A 410 -14.15 0.56 -16.45
C ARG A 410 -13.04 -0.45 -16.74
N ILE A 411 -12.89 -1.42 -15.85
CA ILE A 411 -12.15 -2.63 -16.18
C ILE A 411 -12.87 -3.33 -17.36
N PRO A 412 -12.16 -3.90 -18.34
CA PRO A 412 -12.77 -4.67 -19.41
C PRO A 412 -13.70 -5.75 -18.83
N ALA A 413 -14.86 -5.96 -19.46
CA ALA A 413 -15.92 -6.88 -19.01
C ALA A 413 -15.45 -8.32 -18.69
N ASN A 414 -14.29 -8.72 -19.21
CA ASN A 414 -13.62 -10.01 -19.00
C ASN A 414 -13.03 -10.23 -17.58
N LEU A 415 -13.31 -9.34 -16.61
CA LEU A 415 -12.96 -9.61 -15.21
C LEU A 415 -13.99 -10.49 -14.51
N MET A 416 -15.27 -10.44 -14.91
CA MET A 416 -16.41 -11.08 -14.22
C MET A 416 -16.24 -12.58 -13.96
N ASP A 417 -15.60 -13.31 -14.89
CA ASP A 417 -15.38 -14.75 -14.77
C ASP A 417 -14.33 -15.12 -13.70
N ASP A 418 -13.43 -14.20 -13.35
CA ASP A 418 -12.31 -14.44 -12.42
C ASP A 418 -12.53 -13.80 -11.03
N ILE A 419 -13.70 -13.22 -10.74
CA ILE A 419 -14.02 -12.55 -9.47
C ILE A 419 -14.43 -13.53 -8.35
N HIS A 420 -14.37 -14.85 -8.60
CA HIS A 420 -14.72 -15.86 -7.59
C HIS A 420 -13.99 -15.69 -6.23
N PRO A 421 -12.71 -15.27 -6.17
CA PRO A 421 -12.03 -14.97 -4.90
C PRO A 421 -12.69 -13.84 -4.10
N LEU A 422 -13.18 -12.78 -4.76
CA LEU A 422 -13.80 -11.63 -4.09
C LEU A 422 -15.22 -11.96 -3.58
N LYS A 423 -15.97 -12.81 -4.29
CA LYS A 423 -17.24 -13.35 -3.76
C LYS A 423 -17.05 -14.13 -2.46
N LYS A 424 -15.89 -14.79 -2.28
CA LYS A 424 -15.54 -15.44 -1.01
C LYS A 424 -15.23 -14.42 0.09
N VAL A 425 -14.78 -13.21 -0.23
CA VAL A 425 -14.59 -12.13 0.74
C VAL A 425 -15.94 -11.54 1.14
N GLU A 426 -16.79 -11.26 0.16
CA GLU A 426 -18.16 -10.78 0.38
C GLU A 426 -18.97 -11.71 1.30
N ALA A 427 -18.94 -13.03 1.04
CA ALA A 427 -19.61 -14.02 1.87
C ALA A 427 -19.07 -14.09 3.32
N LYS A 428 -17.86 -13.60 3.59
CA LYS A 428 -17.30 -13.54 4.96
C LYS A 428 -17.84 -12.36 5.77
N ILE A 429 -18.39 -11.31 5.15
CA ILE A 429 -18.76 -10.06 5.84
C ILE A 429 -19.77 -10.35 6.95
N SER A 430 -20.92 -10.96 6.62
CA SER A 430 -21.96 -11.27 7.61
C SER A 430 -21.42 -12.16 8.73
N ARG A 431 -20.63 -13.19 8.37
CA ARG A 431 -20.04 -14.09 9.36
C ARG A 431 -19.05 -13.37 10.27
N ARG A 432 -18.24 -12.44 9.75
CA ARG A 432 -17.30 -11.63 10.53
C ARG A 432 -17.98 -10.65 11.46
N ILE A 433 -19.13 -10.10 11.08
CA ILE A 433 -19.95 -9.25 11.97
C ILE A 433 -20.46 -10.09 13.14
N ILE A 434 -20.96 -11.30 12.88
CA ILE A 434 -21.39 -12.24 13.93
C ILE A 434 -20.21 -12.59 14.83
N ASP A 435 -19.10 -13.09 14.24
CA ASP A 435 -17.91 -13.49 14.99
C ASP A 435 -17.32 -12.33 15.81
N ASN A 436 -17.35 -11.09 15.30
CA ASN A 436 -16.89 -9.92 16.05
C ASN A 436 -17.84 -9.54 17.20
N THR A 437 -19.15 -9.63 16.96
CA THR A 437 -20.14 -9.42 18.02
C THR A 437 -19.94 -10.44 19.15
N THR A 438 -19.79 -11.71 18.80
CA THR A 438 -19.53 -12.77 19.80
C THR A 438 -18.17 -12.59 20.46
N HIS A 439 -17.15 -12.14 19.72
CA HIS A 439 -15.85 -11.77 20.28
C HIS A 439 -15.95 -10.66 21.34
N ILE A 440 -16.68 -9.59 21.06
CA ILE A 440 -16.92 -8.49 22.01
C ILE A 440 -17.64 -9.02 23.25
N VAL A 441 -18.71 -9.80 23.06
CA VAL A 441 -19.46 -10.39 24.18
C VAL A 441 -18.56 -11.25 25.05
N VAL A 442 -17.78 -12.16 24.46
CA VAL A 442 -16.82 -13.01 25.18
C VAL A 442 -15.83 -12.17 25.98
N ARG A 443 -15.20 -11.16 25.35
CA ARG A 443 -14.22 -10.29 26.04
C ARG A 443 -14.84 -9.51 27.19
N LYS A 444 -16.04 -8.99 27.02
CA LYS A 444 -16.75 -8.20 28.03
C LYS A 444 -17.23 -9.05 29.21
N LEU A 445 -17.63 -10.30 28.93
CA LEU A 445 -18.07 -11.24 29.95
C LEU A 445 -16.92 -11.95 30.69
N MET A 446 -15.76 -12.08 30.04
CA MET A 446 -14.55 -12.69 30.61
C MET A 446 -13.55 -11.67 31.18
N ALA A 447 -13.86 -10.37 31.11
CA ALA A 447 -13.04 -9.30 31.67
C ALA A 447 -12.89 -9.43 33.19
N ASP A 448 -11.88 -8.75 33.75
CA ASP A 448 -11.64 -8.82 35.19
C ASP A 448 -12.83 -8.26 35.99
N GLU A 449 -13.37 -7.15 35.52
CA GLU A 449 -14.69 -6.66 35.91
C GLU A 449 -15.66 -6.93 34.75
N ILE A 450 -16.69 -7.75 35.02
CA ILE A 450 -17.66 -8.14 34.00
C ILE A 450 -18.44 -6.91 33.51
N GLU A 451 -18.38 -6.63 32.21
CA GLU A 451 -19.00 -5.46 31.59
C GLU A 451 -20.29 -5.84 30.84
N LEU A 452 -21.41 -5.86 31.56
CA LEU A 452 -22.69 -6.33 31.04
C LEU A 452 -23.30 -5.40 29.98
N SER A 453 -23.17 -4.09 30.14
CA SER A 453 -23.76 -3.10 29.23
C SER A 453 -23.15 -3.19 27.82
N GLY A 454 -21.83 -3.30 27.72
CA GLY A 454 -21.12 -3.45 26.45
C GLY A 454 -21.48 -4.77 25.75
N ALA A 455 -21.54 -5.88 26.49
CA ALA A 455 -21.96 -7.18 25.95
C ALA A 455 -23.40 -7.14 25.43
N LYS A 456 -24.32 -6.56 26.21
CA LYS A 456 -25.74 -6.44 25.82
C LYS A 456 -25.91 -5.59 24.57
N ARG A 457 -25.27 -4.42 24.52
CA ARG A 457 -25.38 -3.51 23.38
C ARG A 457 -24.81 -4.12 22.09
N ALA A 458 -23.75 -4.93 22.19
CA ALA A 458 -23.19 -5.62 21.03
C ALA A 458 -24.22 -6.59 20.41
N LEU A 459 -24.91 -7.38 21.24
CA LEU A 459 -25.97 -8.27 20.78
C LEU A 459 -27.20 -7.50 20.27
N ASP A 460 -27.64 -6.45 20.99
CA ASP A 460 -28.75 -5.59 20.56
C ASP A 460 -28.50 -5.02 19.16
N ASN A 461 -27.30 -4.50 18.90
CA ASN A 461 -26.92 -4.00 17.58
C ASN A 461 -27.02 -5.09 16.49
N LEU A 462 -26.63 -6.33 16.80
CA LEU A 462 -26.70 -7.46 15.87
C LEU A 462 -28.16 -7.83 15.56
N PHE A 463 -29.04 -7.83 16.57
CA PHE A 463 -30.48 -8.03 16.38
C PHE A 463 -31.12 -6.87 15.60
N GLU A 464 -30.79 -5.61 15.89
CA GLU A 464 -31.25 -4.45 15.13
C GLU A 464 -30.89 -4.59 13.64
N LEU A 465 -29.66 -5.01 13.31
CA LEU A 465 -29.23 -5.26 11.93
C LEU A 465 -30.04 -6.40 11.26
N HIS A 466 -30.37 -7.43 12.03
CA HIS A 466 -31.18 -8.55 11.55
C HIS A 466 -32.64 -8.15 11.30
N GLU A 467 -33.29 -7.47 12.25
CA GLU A 467 -34.67 -6.98 12.16
C GLU A 467 -34.86 -6.01 10.99
N HIS A 468 -33.89 -5.13 10.76
CA HIS A 468 -33.89 -4.21 9.63
C HIS A 468 -33.51 -4.85 8.29
N LYS A 469 -33.34 -6.17 8.24
CA LYS A 469 -32.92 -6.93 7.03
C LYS A 469 -31.63 -6.42 6.39
N LYS A 470 -30.76 -5.80 7.20
CA LYS A 470 -29.41 -5.40 6.76
C LYS A 470 -28.45 -6.59 6.77
N MET A 471 -28.77 -7.62 7.56
CA MET A 471 -28.11 -8.93 7.52
C MET A 471 -29.09 -10.04 7.91
N THR A 472 -28.77 -11.28 7.54
CA THR A 472 -29.52 -12.47 7.99
C THR A 472 -28.68 -13.23 9.00
N LEU A 473 -29.23 -13.45 10.19
CA LEU A 473 -28.66 -14.35 11.18
C LEU A 473 -29.09 -15.79 10.86
N PRO A 474 -28.16 -16.75 10.77
CA PRO A 474 -28.50 -18.17 10.76
C PRO A 474 -29.23 -18.55 12.05
N GLU A 475 -30.19 -19.48 11.99
CA GLU A 475 -31.00 -19.91 13.15
C GLU A 475 -30.15 -20.34 14.35
N GLU A 476 -29.04 -21.06 14.11
CA GLU A 476 -28.11 -21.48 15.16
C GLU A 476 -27.44 -20.28 15.84
N ASP A 477 -26.98 -19.29 15.07
CA ASP A 477 -26.32 -18.09 15.60
C ASP A 477 -27.34 -17.19 16.32
N GLU A 478 -28.57 -17.07 15.80
CA GLU A 478 -29.65 -16.32 16.44
C GLU A 478 -30.01 -16.92 17.80
N LYS A 479 -30.17 -18.24 17.86
CA LYS A 479 -30.43 -18.97 19.11
C LYS A 479 -29.30 -18.75 20.11
N ALA A 480 -28.04 -18.90 19.70
CA ALA A 480 -26.89 -18.66 20.56
C ALA A 480 -26.86 -17.21 21.08
N CYS A 481 -27.19 -16.22 20.25
CA CYS A 481 -27.27 -14.81 20.66
C CYS A 481 -28.38 -14.55 21.67
N ARG A 482 -29.56 -15.18 21.53
CA ARG A 482 -30.65 -15.10 22.51
C ARG A 482 -30.25 -15.71 23.85
N GLU A 483 -29.64 -16.90 23.83
CA GLU A 483 -29.15 -17.56 25.05
C GLU A 483 -28.01 -16.78 25.71
N MET A 484 -27.18 -16.06 24.94
CA MET A 484 -26.20 -15.10 25.49
C MET A 484 -26.87 -13.89 26.16
N HIS A 485 -27.98 -13.36 25.63
CA HIS A 485 -28.76 -12.33 26.32
C HIS A 485 -29.30 -12.83 27.66
N GLU A 486 -29.84 -14.04 27.70
CA GLU A 486 -30.32 -14.66 28.94
C GLU A 486 -29.19 -14.85 29.96
N LEU A 487 -27.99 -15.21 29.48
CA LEU A 487 -26.79 -15.27 30.32
C LEU A 487 -26.43 -13.90 30.91
N ILE A 488 -26.47 -12.83 30.12
CA ILE A 488 -26.21 -11.46 30.59
C ILE A 488 -27.21 -11.07 31.67
N ASP A 489 -28.50 -11.32 31.47
CA ASP A 489 -29.55 -11.01 32.44
C ASP A 489 -29.41 -11.86 33.71
N TYR A 490 -29.01 -13.12 33.59
CA TYR A 490 -28.68 -13.97 34.73
C TYR A 490 -27.52 -13.39 35.54
N ILE A 491 -26.42 -12.98 34.89
CA ILE A 491 -25.28 -12.39 35.59
C ILE A 491 -25.69 -11.10 36.30
N ALA A 492 -26.47 -10.24 35.62
CA ALA A 492 -26.95 -8.98 36.21
C ALA A 492 -27.68 -9.17 37.54
N ARG A 493 -28.48 -10.23 37.66
CA ARG A 493 -29.27 -10.56 38.86
C ARG A 493 -28.48 -11.25 39.95
N ASN A 494 -27.39 -11.96 39.60
CA ASN A 494 -26.69 -12.87 40.52
C ASN A 494 -25.25 -12.43 40.86
N LYS A 495 -24.69 -11.41 40.19
CA LYS A 495 -23.29 -10.98 40.39
C LYS A 495 -22.94 -10.53 41.82
N GLU A 496 -23.94 -10.10 42.59
CA GLU A 496 -23.77 -9.69 43.99
C GLU A 496 -23.87 -10.87 44.97
N GLN A 497 -24.40 -12.01 44.52
CA GLN A 497 -24.69 -13.19 45.34
C GLN A 497 -23.67 -14.33 45.14
N ILE A 498 -22.97 -14.34 43.99
CA ILE A 498 -22.00 -15.38 43.62
C ILE A 498 -20.59 -14.78 43.64
N GLY A 499 -19.64 -15.46 44.26
CA GLY A 499 -18.23 -15.04 44.25
C GLY A 499 -17.66 -14.94 42.84
N SER A 500 -16.80 -13.95 42.59
CA SER A 500 -16.29 -13.58 41.24
C SER A 500 -15.68 -14.74 40.46
N ILE A 501 -14.89 -15.60 41.13
CA ILE A 501 -14.25 -16.79 40.52
C ILE A 501 -15.30 -17.81 40.07
N SER A 502 -16.28 -18.11 40.94
CA SER A 502 -17.36 -19.06 40.62
C SER A 502 -18.24 -18.52 39.49
N LEU A 503 -18.52 -17.22 39.50
CA LEU A 503 -19.29 -16.56 38.45
C LEU A 503 -18.57 -16.64 37.10
N ARG A 504 -17.28 -16.28 37.04
CA ARG A 504 -16.48 -16.39 35.80
C ARG A 504 -16.42 -17.83 35.28
N GLN A 505 -16.29 -18.82 36.15
CA GLN A 505 -16.32 -20.22 35.74
C GLN A 505 -17.67 -20.60 35.10
N THR A 506 -18.79 -20.26 35.74
CA THR A 506 -20.12 -20.53 35.20
C THR A 506 -20.35 -19.82 33.86
N VAL A 507 -19.87 -18.59 33.72
CA VAL A 507 -19.93 -17.82 32.46
C VAL A 507 -19.12 -18.51 31.37
N LEU A 508 -17.88 -18.90 31.66
CA LEU A 508 -17.01 -19.60 30.71
C LEU A 508 -17.62 -20.92 30.23
N GLU A 509 -18.12 -21.75 31.14
CA GLU A 509 -18.74 -23.04 30.80
C GLU A 509 -19.99 -22.87 29.95
N LYS A 510 -20.84 -21.89 30.27
CA LYS A 510 -22.01 -21.56 29.45
C LYS A 510 -21.61 -21.04 28.08
N LEU A 511 -20.65 -20.11 27.99
CA LEU A 511 -20.16 -19.62 26.70
C LEU A 511 -19.56 -20.74 25.85
N LEU A 512 -18.82 -21.68 26.44
CA LEU A 512 -18.24 -22.83 25.72
C LEU A 512 -19.29 -23.78 25.17
N ALA A 513 -20.43 -23.92 25.86
CA ALA A 513 -21.57 -24.67 25.36
C ALA A 513 -22.29 -23.93 24.20
N LEU A 514 -22.41 -22.61 24.29
CA LEU A 514 -23.07 -21.77 23.28
C LEU A 514 -22.22 -21.58 22.02
N LEU A 515 -20.90 -21.48 22.17
CA LEU A 515 -19.96 -21.12 21.11
C LEU A 515 -18.81 -22.14 20.99
N PRO A 516 -19.09 -23.44 20.78
CA PRO A 516 -18.11 -24.51 20.87
C PRO A 516 -16.98 -24.44 19.82
N LYS A 517 -17.16 -23.66 18.75
CA LYS A 517 -16.19 -23.49 17.65
C LYS A 517 -15.48 -22.13 17.65
N HIS A 518 -15.76 -21.27 18.63
CA HIS A 518 -15.29 -19.89 18.59
C HIS A 518 -13.82 -19.75 19.04
N GLY A 519 -12.93 -19.38 18.11
CA GLY A 519 -11.48 -19.33 18.35
C GLY A 519 -11.05 -18.46 19.53
N THR A 520 -11.59 -17.23 19.64
CA THR A 520 -11.28 -16.34 20.78
C THR A 520 -11.76 -16.93 22.11
N LEU A 521 -12.90 -17.62 22.13
CA LEU A 521 -13.40 -18.20 23.37
C LEU A 521 -12.48 -19.32 23.86
N HIS A 522 -11.96 -20.13 22.94
CA HIS A 522 -10.93 -21.12 23.26
C HIS A 522 -9.61 -20.47 23.72
N LEU A 523 -9.24 -19.32 23.15
CA LEU A 523 -8.10 -18.54 23.63
C LEU A 523 -8.32 -18.04 25.06
N GLU A 524 -9.47 -17.42 25.35
CA GLU A 524 -9.82 -16.92 26.69
C GLU A 524 -9.98 -18.06 27.70
N ALA A 525 -10.51 -19.21 27.28
CA ALA A 525 -10.55 -20.42 28.10
C ALA A 525 -9.13 -20.86 28.47
N GLY A 526 -8.23 -20.97 27.49
CA GLY A 526 -6.84 -21.32 27.75
C GLY A 526 -6.14 -20.32 28.68
N ARG A 527 -6.38 -19.02 28.50
CA ARG A 527 -5.88 -17.96 29.41
C ARG A 527 -6.41 -18.11 30.82
N TYR A 528 -7.71 -18.38 30.98
CA TYR A 528 -8.34 -18.58 32.28
C TYR A 528 -7.64 -19.69 33.09
N TYR A 529 -7.29 -20.80 32.45
CA TYR A 529 -6.53 -21.87 33.11
C TYR A 529 -5.06 -21.53 33.35
N LEU A 530 -4.42 -20.71 32.50
CA LEU A 530 -3.03 -20.27 32.72
C LEU A 530 -2.89 -19.17 33.79
N CYS A 531 -3.86 -18.26 33.93
CA CYS A 531 -3.81 -17.16 34.89
C CYS A 531 -4.41 -17.53 36.26
N GLY A 532 -5.16 -18.62 36.34
CA GLY A 532 -5.57 -19.28 37.57
C GLY A 532 -6.86 -18.76 38.22
N LYS A 533 -7.53 -19.71 38.89
CA LYS A 533 -8.72 -19.53 39.76
C LYS A 533 -8.39 -18.97 41.16
N SER A 534 -7.14 -18.63 41.44
CA SER A 534 -6.63 -18.38 42.80
C SER A 534 -5.64 -17.21 42.84
N SER A 535 -5.62 -16.47 43.95
CA SER A 535 -4.69 -15.37 44.23
C SER A 535 -3.25 -15.80 44.53
N ALA A 536 -2.96 -17.10 44.61
CA ALA A 536 -1.60 -17.64 44.77
C ALA A 536 -1.09 -18.21 43.42
N LYS A 537 0.00 -17.62 42.90
CA LYS A 537 0.59 -17.91 41.57
C LYS A 537 1.30 -19.27 41.50
N SER A 538 0.55 -20.36 41.44
CA SER A 538 1.09 -21.67 41.03
C SER A 538 0.14 -22.34 40.03
N ILE A 539 0.58 -22.48 38.77
CA ILE A 539 -0.16 -23.19 37.72
C ILE A 539 0.04 -24.70 37.90
N THR A 540 -1.06 -25.45 37.93
CA THR A 540 -1.05 -26.90 38.02
C THR A 540 -0.94 -27.56 36.65
N ARG A 541 -0.55 -28.83 36.64
CA ARG A 541 -0.49 -29.63 35.42
C ARG A 541 -1.84 -29.76 34.72
N ALA A 542 -2.89 -29.98 35.50
CA ALA A 542 -4.24 -30.14 34.98
C ALA A 542 -4.66 -28.87 34.22
N GLU A 543 -4.32 -27.70 34.76
CA GLU A 543 -4.56 -26.42 34.10
C GLU A 543 -3.78 -26.25 32.79
N ILE A 544 -2.52 -26.70 32.72
CA ILE A 544 -1.75 -26.69 31.45
C ILE A 544 -2.38 -27.63 30.41
N VAL A 545 -2.82 -28.83 30.82
CA VAL A 545 -3.45 -29.80 29.92
C VAL A 545 -4.79 -29.26 29.39
N GLU A 546 -5.60 -28.67 30.27
CA GLU A 546 -6.85 -28.01 29.90
C GLU A 546 -6.59 -26.86 28.94
N ALA A 547 -5.66 -25.94 29.28
CA ALA A 547 -5.29 -24.81 28.42
C ALA A 547 -4.82 -25.26 27.04
N TRP A 548 -3.97 -26.29 26.98
CA TRP A 548 -3.53 -26.88 25.72
C TRP A 548 -4.70 -27.43 24.89
N SER A 549 -5.65 -28.10 25.54
CA SER A 549 -6.83 -28.66 24.85
C SER A 549 -7.69 -27.57 24.21
N TYR A 550 -7.87 -26.43 24.88
CA TYR A 550 -8.59 -25.29 24.33
C TYR A 550 -7.80 -24.64 23.19
N PHE A 551 -6.50 -24.38 23.35
CA PHE A 551 -5.69 -23.83 22.25
C PHE A 551 -5.65 -24.74 21.01
N GLU A 552 -5.53 -26.06 21.22
CA GLU A 552 -5.58 -27.05 20.14
C GLU A 552 -6.93 -27.01 19.40
N ARG A 553 -8.05 -26.99 20.13
CA ARG A 553 -9.39 -26.86 19.53
C ARG A 553 -9.54 -25.55 18.77
N GLY A 554 -9.17 -24.43 19.40
CA GLY A 554 -9.18 -23.11 18.78
C GLY A 554 -8.37 -23.07 17.49
N PHE A 555 -7.19 -23.68 17.45
CA PHE A 555 -6.34 -23.73 16.27
C PHE A 555 -6.94 -24.59 15.15
N TYR A 556 -7.61 -25.70 15.48
CA TYR A 556 -8.28 -26.51 14.47
C TYR A 556 -9.43 -25.78 13.79
N GLU A 557 -10.19 -24.99 14.57
CA GLU A 557 -11.29 -24.15 14.06
C GLU A 557 -10.76 -22.92 13.31
N GLN A 558 -9.70 -22.27 13.82
CA GLN A 558 -9.12 -21.06 13.26
C GLN A 558 -7.59 -21.16 13.11
N PRO A 559 -7.08 -21.87 12.07
CA PRO A 559 -5.65 -22.15 11.91
C PRO A 559 -4.79 -20.93 11.54
N ARG A 560 -5.41 -19.76 11.34
CA ARG A 560 -4.73 -18.49 11.05
C ARG A 560 -4.70 -17.54 12.26
N ASP A 561 -5.22 -17.96 13.41
CA ASP A 561 -5.03 -17.20 14.64
C ASP A 561 -3.60 -17.45 15.15
N TYR A 562 -2.68 -16.58 14.72
CA TYR A 562 -1.29 -16.61 15.14
C TYR A 562 -1.12 -16.37 16.64
N GLY A 563 -2.13 -15.80 17.29
CA GLY A 563 -2.19 -15.70 18.73
C GLY A 563 -2.21 -17.03 19.44
N LEU A 564 -3.05 -17.96 18.96
CA LEU A 564 -3.09 -19.32 19.48
C LEU A 564 -1.75 -20.03 19.31
N LEU A 565 -1.09 -19.86 18.16
CA LEU A 565 0.25 -20.42 17.94
C LEU A 565 1.29 -19.86 18.91
N SER A 566 1.26 -18.56 19.20
CA SER A 566 2.16 -17.96 20.19
C SER A 566 1.92 -18.49 21.61
N TYR A 567 0.66 -18.69 22.01
CA TYR A 567 0.30 -19.31 23.30
C TYR A 567 0.74 -20.78 23.41
N MET A 568 0.60 -21.54 22.32
CA MET A 568 1.11 -22.93 22.26
C MET A 568 2.65 -22.96 22.34
N GLY A 569 3.31 -21.97 21.74
CA GLY A 569 4.75 -21.76 21.88
C GLY A 569 5.18 -21.51 23.33
N LEU A 570 4.44 -20.67 24.06
CA LEU A 570 4.67 -20.44 25.50
C LEU A 570 4.58 -21.73 26.32
N ILE A 571 3.52 -22.51 26.14
CA ILE A 571 3.36 -23.80 26.85
C ILE A 571 4.54 -24.73 26.52
N THR A 572 4.99 -24.75 25.26
CA THR A 572 6.14 -25.56 24.83
C THR A 572 7.43 -25.14 25.53
N PHE A 573 7.68 -23.83 25.71
CA PHE A 573 8.81 -23.34 26.51
C PHE A 573 8.70 -23.70 27.98
N MET A 574 7.50 -23.62 28.58
CA MET A 574 7.26 -23.96 29.98
C MET A 574 7.54 -25.44 30.30
N GLN A 575 7.54 -26.33 29.30
CA GLN A 575 7.90 -27.74 29.51
C GLN A 575 9.40 -27.96 29.75
N GLY A 576 10.24 -26.94 29.54
CA GLY A 576 11.67 -26.95 29.90
C GLY A 576 12.59 -27.63 28.88
N ALA A 577 13.82 -27.95 29.33
CA ALA A 577 14.96 -28.27 28.47
C ALA A 577 14.73 -29.39 27.44
N LYS A 578 13.90 -30.40 27.78
CA LYS A 578 13.59 -31.54 26.91
C LYS A 578 12.74 -31.17 25.68
N PHE A 579 12.08 -30.01 25.72
CA PHE A 579 11.17 -29.54 24.67
C PHE A 579 11.74 -28.37 23.87
N LEU A 580 12.94 -27.87 24.18
CA LEU A 580 13.55 -26.73 23.48
C LEU A 580 13.82 -26.99 21.99
N ILE A 581 14.25 -28.20 21.61
CA ILE A 581 14.39 -28.58 20.20
C ILE A 581 13.03 -28.53 19.48
N HIS A 582 11.97 -29.01 20.15
CA HIS A 582 10.61 -28.99 19.59
C HIS A 582 10.06 -27.56 19.49
N ALA A 583 10.41 -26.69 20.45
CA ALA A 583 10.09 -25.26 20.39
C ALA A 583 10.80 -24.60 19.19
N GLU A 584 12.10 -24.85 19.01
CA GLU A 584 12.85 -24.34 17.85
C GLU A 584 12.19 -24.78 16.53
N GLU A 585 11.86 -26.06 16.39
CA GLU A 585 11.19 -26.59 15.20
C GLU A 585 9.81 -25.95 14.97
N PHE A 586 9.00 -25.82 16.04
CA PHE A 586 7.68 -25.20 15.99
C PHE A 586 7.75 -23.74 15.50
N PHE A 587 8.62 -22.93 16.11
CA PHE A 587 8.75 -21.51 15.76
C PHE A 587 9.33 -21.30 14.36
N ASN A 588 10.25 -22.17 13.90
CA ASN A 588 10.72 -22.14 12.52
C ASN A 588 9.59 -22.46 11.52
N LEU A 589 8.73 -23.44 11.82
CA LEU A 589 7.55 -23.76 10.99
C LEU A 589 6.54 -22.61 10.98
N PHE A 590 6.35 -21.95 12.12
CA PHE A 590 5.47 -20.80 12.24
C PHE A 590 5.99 -19.60 11.42
N ALA A 591 7.28 -19.26 11.53
CA ALA A 591 7.89 -18.22 10.68
C ALA A 591 7.76 -18.54 9.18
N LYS A 592 7.95 -19.82 8.80
CA LYS A 592 7.81 -20.25 7.41
C LYS A 592 6.39 -20.15 6.88
N LEU A 593 5.39 -20.44 7.71
CA LEU A 593 3.98 -20.25 7.36
C LEU A 593 3.71 -18.78 7.00
N LEU A 594 4.17 -17.85 7.84
CA LEU A 594 4.03 -16.42 7.61
C LEU A 594 4.80 -15.96 6.36
N ASP A 595 6.02 -16.45 6.14
CA ASP A 595 6.79 -16.16 4.94
C ASP A 595 6.05 -16.59 3.67
N ASP A 596 5.48 -17.80 3.66
CA ASP A 596 4.71 -18.28 2.51
C ASP A 596 3.45 -17.41 2.28
N GLU A 597 2.80 -16.93 3.34
CA GLU A 597 1.61 -16.09 3.22
C GLU A 597 1.94 -14.67 2.76
N LEU A 598 3.05 -14.10 3.23
CA LEU A 598 3.63 -12.82 2.77
C LEU A 598 4.06 -12.91 1.29
N GLN A 599 4.76 -13.97 0.89
CA GLN A 599 5.28 -14.15 -0.47
C GLN A 599 4.22 -14.47 -1.52
N ASN A 600 3.11 -15.11 -1.11
CA ASN A 600 1.98 -15.38 -2.01
C ASN A 600 1.04 -14.17 -2.19
N GLY A 601 1.42 -12.99 -1.69
CA GLY A 601 0.70 -11.74 -1.93
C GLY A 601 -0.64 -11.61 -1.23
N ARG A 602 -0.81 -12.30 -0.09
CA ARG A 602 -2.03 -12.15 0.72
C ARG A 602 -2.14 -10.80 1.40
N PHE A 603 -1.01 -10.09 1.60
CA PHE A 603 -0.99 -8.89 2.43
C PHE A 603 -0.50 -7.64 1.69
N ALA A 604 0.60 -7.67 0.91
CA ALA A 604 1.03 -6.45 0.18
C ALA A 604 2.00 -6.61 -1.00
N MET A 605 2.47 -7.80 -1.38
CA MET A 605 3.48 -7.93 -2.45
C MET A 605 3.18 -9.06 -3.42
N HIS A 606 3.29 -8.77 -4.72
CA HIS A 606 3.13 -9.76 -5.78
C HIS A 606 4.35 -9.76 -6.70
N THR A 607 4.88 -10.93 -7.04
CA THR A 607 6.04 -11.03 -7.93
C THR A 607 5.59 -11.33 -9.36
N ILE A 608 5.88 -10.44 -10.30
CA ILE A 608 5.64 -10.64 -11.73
C ILE A 608 6.96 -10.82 -12.48
N LYS A 609 6.91 -11.46 -13.65
CA LYS A 609 8.04 -11.45 -14.59
C LYS A 609 7.97 -10.19 -15.45
N SER A 610 9.05 -9.43 -15.48
CA SER A 610 9.21 -8.27 -16.34
C SER A 610 9.24 -8.67 -17.82
N PRO A 611 9.11 -7.69 -18.74
CA PRO A 611 9.30 -7.90 -20.16
C PRO A 611 10.71 -8.41 -20.53
N SER A 612 11.72 -8.10 -19.73
CA SER A 612 13.11 -8.60 -19.86
C SER A 612 13.29 -10.01 -19.30
N GLY A 613 12.30 -10.55 -18.58
CA GLY A 613 12.32 -11.88 -17.94
C GLY A 613 12.80 -11.87 -16.49
N GLU A 614 13.13 -10.71 -15.95
CA GLU A 614 13.52 -10.52 -14.55
C GLU A 614 12.30 -10.65 -13.63
N LYS A 615 12.51 -11.08 -12.38
CA LYS A 615 11.43 -11.09 -11.39
C LYS A 615 11.37 -9.72 -10.72
N VAL A 616 10.21 -9.08 -10.78
CA VAL A 616 9.97 -7.77 -10.17
C VAL A 616 8.92 -7.93 -9.09
N GLN A 617 9.24 -7.43 -7.89
CA GLN A 617 8.29 -7.34 -6.79
C GLN A 617 7.45 -6.07 -6.96
N ILE A 618 6.14 -6.25 -6.96
CA ILE A 618 5.14 -5.19 -7.05
C ILE A 618 4.52 -5.03 -5.66
N LYS A 619 4.67 -3.84 -5.08
CA LYS A 619 4.09 -3.51 -3.77
C LYS A 619 2.68 -2.96 -3.95
N HIS A 620 1.77 -3.38 -3.09
CA HIS A 620 0.46 -2.77 -2.93
C HIS A 620 0.66 -1.52 -2.07
N HIS A 621 0.22 -0.36 -2.56
CA HIS A 621 0.37 0.91 -1.86
C HIS A 621 -0.85 1.28 -1.00
N ASP A 622 -1.83 0.37 -0.88
CA ASP A 622 -2.96 0.56 0.03
C ASP A 622 -2.50 0.49 1.49
N GLU A 623 -2.84 1.51 2.28
CA GLU A 623 -2.39 1.68 3.66
C GLU A 623 -2.72 0.46 4.54
N ARG A 624 -3.92 -0.10 4.39
CA ARG A 624 -4.36 -1.25 5.20
C ARG A 624 -3.66 -2.54 4.79
N CYS A 625 -3.36 -2.72 3.51
CA CYS A 625 -2.48 -3.78 3.03
C CYS A 625 -1.09 -3.67 3.66
N LEU A 626 -0.52 -2.45 3.71
CA LEU A 626 0.79 -2.21 4.32
C LEU A 626 0.78 -2.48 5.82
N LEU A 627 -0.22 -1.98 6.56
CA LEU A 627 -0.41 -2.27 7.98
C LEU A 627 -0.54 -3.79 8.24
N SER A 628 -1.35 -4.48 7.42
CA SER A 628 -1.47 -5.93 7.52
C SER A 628 -0.14 -6.62 7.22
N TYR A 629 0.61 -6.18 6.21
CA TYR A 629 1.92 -6.74 5.90
C TYR A 629 2.90 -6.56 7.06
N GLU A 630 3.00 -5.36 7.62
CA GLU A 630 3.85 -5.04 8.77
C GLU A 630 3.50 -5.90 9.98
N TYR A 631 2.20 -6.02 10.31
CA TYR A 631 1.72 -6.88 11.39
C TYR A 631 2.19 -8.33 11.22
N HIS A 632 2.04 -8.92 10.04
CA HIS A 632 2.46 -10.32 9.79
C HIS A 632 3.98 -10.47 9.72
N GLU A 633 4.70 -9.45 9.24
CA GLU A 633 6.16 -9.42 9.26
C GLU A 633 6.71 -9.40 10.69
N GLN A 634 6.11 -8.61 11.58
CA GLN A 634 6.49 -8.57 12.99
C GLN A 634 6.26 -9.94 13.67
N TYR A 635 5.14 -10.62 13.40
CA TYR A 635 4.93 -12.00 13.89
C TYR A 635 5.99 -12.96 13.37
N ARG A 636 6.40 -12.84 12.10
CA ARG A 636 7.45 -13.68 11.51
C ARG A 636 8.77 -13.44 12.22
N GLU A 637 9.16 -12.19 12.40
CA GLU A 637 10.37 -11.81 13.09
C GLU A 637 10.37 -12.33 14.54
N ASN A 638 9.26 -12.17 15.25
CA ASN A 638 9.09 -12.67 16.60
C ASN A 638 9.24 -14.21 16.67
N ALA A 639 8.63 -14.95 15.74
CA ALA A 639 8.80 -16.40 15.65
C ALA A 639 10.27 -16.79 15.42
N LEU A 640 11.00 -16.08 14.55
CA LEU A 640 12.44 -16.32 14.35
C LEU A 640 13.27 -15.98 15.59
N ILE A 641 12.92 -14.93 16.34
CA ILE A 641 13.55 -14.62 17.63
C ILE A 641 13.32 -15.77 18.62
N PHE A 642 12.09 -16.28 18.72
CA PHE A 642 11.77 -17.40 19.60
C PHE A 642 12.47 -18.71 19.19
N ALA A 643 12.61 -19.00 17.90
CA ALA A 643 13.39 -20.14 17.44
C ALA A 643 14.87 -20.02 17.86
N ARG A 644 15.47 -18.83 17.68
CA ARG A 644 16.84 -18.54 18.14
C ARG A 644 16.97 -18.64 19.65
N LEU A 645 15.97 -18.16 20.40
CA LEU A 645 15.94 -18.27 21.86
C LEU A 645 15.92 -19.73 22.30
N ALA A 646 15.05 -20.56 21.71
CA ALA A 646 14.97 -21.99 22.00
C ALA A 646 16.30 -22.69 21.75
N LYS A 647 16.98 -22.34 20.66
CA LYS A 647 18.32 -22.84 20.33
C LYS A 647 19.38 -22.37 21.32
N ALA A 648 19.43 -21.08 21.65
CA ALA A 648 20.38 -20.53 22.62
C ALA A 648 20.19 -21.13 24.03
N LEU A 649 18.94 -21.36 24.43
CA LEU A 649 18.59 -22.08 25.66
C LEU A 649 19.08 -23.54 25.60
N TYR A 650 18.87 -24.21 24.47
CA TYR A 650 19.34 -25.59 24.26
C TYR A 650 20.86 -25.66 24.34
N ASP A 651 21.57 -24.77 23.65
CA ASP A 651 23.04 -24.69 23.60
C ASP A 651 23.68 -24.09 24.88
N SER A 652 22.88 -23.74 25.89
CA SER A 652 23.31 -23.18 27.18
C SER A 652 24.00 -21.80 27.09
N GLU A 653 23.64 -20.99 26.10
CA GLU A 653 24.21 -19.65 25.88
C GLU A 653 23.48 -18.59 26.72
N GLY A 654 23.70 -18.58 28.04
CA GLY A 654 22.96 -17.76 29.00
C GLY A 654 22.79 -16.27 28.65
N THR A 655 23.87 -15.59 28.28
CA THR A 655 23.83 -14.15 27.93
C THR A 655 23.06 -13.91 26.63
N ALA A 656 23.25 -14.77 25.62
CA ALA A 656 22.55 -14.67 24.35
C ALA A 656 21.05 -14.97 24.51
N ALA A 657 20.70 -15.99 25.31
CA ALA A 657 19.32 -16.35 25.62
C ALA A 657 18.57 -15.23 26.35
N VAL A 658 19.19 -14.57 27.35
CA VAL A 658 18.57 -13.42 28.03
C VAL A 658 18.35 -12.26 27.06
N SER A 659 19.31 -11.97 26.18
CA SER A 659 19.16 -10.92 25.16
C SER A 659 18.01 -11.22 24.20
N LEU A 660 17.97 -12.45 23.67
CA LEU A 660 16.91 -12.90 22.75
C LEU A 660 15.53 -12.93 23.42
N TYR A 661 15.47 -13.28 24.71
CA TYR A 661 14.24 -13.21 25.49
C TYR A 661 13.73 -11.77 25.60
N LYS A 662 14.58 -10.80 25.97
CA LYS A 662 14.19 -9.38 26.01
C LYS A 662 13.70 -8.88 24.65
N GLU A 663 14.40 -9.25 23.58
CA GLU A 663 14.02 -8.93 22.22
C GLU A 663 12.66 -9.53 21.85
N ALA A 664 12.39 -10.78 22.24
CA ALA A 664 11.12 -11.45 22.02
C ALA A 664 9.96 -10.76 22.74
N ILE A 665 10.13 -10.38 24.01
CA ILE A 665 9.10 -9.69 24.81
C ILE A 665 8.82 -8.28 24.26
N ARG A 666 9.87 -7.54 23.87
CA ARG A 666 9.73 -6.24 23.21
C ARG A 666 8.91 -6.39 21.93
N THR A 667 9.26 -7.35 21.08
CA THR A 667 8.60 -7.55 19.79
C THR A 667 7.13 -8.00 19.98
N LEU A 668 6.83 -8.84 20.98
CA LEU A 668 5.43 -9.16 21.34
C LEU A 668 4.63 -7.91 21.74
N SER A 669 5.26 -6.97 22.45
CA SER A 669 4.64 -5.70 22.84
C SER A 669 4.42 -4.78 21.63
N GLU A 670 5.36 -4.73 20.69
CA GLU A 670 5.24 -3.98 19.43
C GLU A 670 4.12 -4.52 18.53
N ILE A 671 3.88 -5.83 18.55
CA ILE A 671 2.76 -6.50 17.88
C ILE A 671 1.41 -6.19 18.57
N GLY A 672 1.43 -5.70 19.81
CA GLY A 672 0.23 -5.44 20.62
C GLY A 672 -0.24 -6.63 21.45
N ARG A 673 0.61 -7.63 21.69
CA ARG A 673 0.34 -8.81 22.55
C ARG A 673 0.89 -8.62 23.96
N TYR A 674 0.46 -7.55 24.61
CA TYR A 674 0.83 -7.22 25.99
C TYR A 674 0.39 -8.30 26.98
N ASP A 675 -0.75 -8.94 26.70
CA ASP A 675 -1.27 -10.07 27.46
C ASP A 675 -0.27 -11.25 27.50
N LEU A 676 0.29 -11.58 26.33
CA LEU A 676 1.24 -12.67 26.19
C LEU A 676 2.62 -12.27 26.72
N ALA A 677 3.06 -11.03 26.46
CA ALA A 677 4.31 -10.50 27.01
C ALA A 677 4.32 -10.56 28.54
N GLN A 678 3.22 -10.14 29.18
CA GLN A 678 3.05 -10.23 30.63
C GLN A 678 3.08 -11.68 31.10
N LEU A 679 2.40 -12.60 30.42
CA LEU A 679 2.44 -14.03 30.77
C LEU A 679 3.84 -14.64 30.65
N TYR A 680 4.60 -14.29 29.62
CA TYR A 680 5.99 -14.72 29.51
C TYR A 680 6.86 -14.17 30.64
N ASP A 681 6.65 -12.92 31.06
CA ASP A 681 7.41 -12.31 32.16
C ASP A 681 7.03 -12.93 33.52
N GLU A 682 5.74 -13.18 33.75
CA GLU A 682 5.23 -13.75 35.00
C GLU A 682 5.54 -15.24 35.17
N LEU A 683 5.52 -16.03 34.08
CA LEU A 683 5.68 -17.49 34.14
C LEU A 683 7.10 -17.97 33.81
N LEU A 684 7.85 -17.20 33.02
CA LEU A 684 9.27 -17.46 32.75
C LEU A 684 10.10 -16.34 33.38
N GLY A 685 10.12 -15.14 32.80
CA GLY A 685 10.98 -14.05 33.28
C GLY A 685 12.48 -14.31 33.08
N GLU A 686 13.30 -13.27 33.23
CA GLU A 686 14.75 -13.33 32.97
C GLU A 686 15.48 -14.34 33.86
N THR A 687 15.09 -14.41 35.13
CA THR A 687 15.68 -15.32 36.12
C THR A 687 15.54 -16.77 35.69
N TRP A 688 14.36 -17.17 35.17
CA TRP A 688 14.17 -18.54 34.69
C TRP A 688 14.91 -18.84 33.41
N VAL A 689 15.03 -17.87 32.48
CA VAL A 689 15.83 -18.04 31.27
C VAL A 689 17.29 -18.36 31.64
N VAL A 690 17.85 -17.67 32.63
CA VAL A 690 19.19 -17.94 33.16
C VAL A 690 19.29 -19.34 33.81
N LEU A 691 18.27 -19.75 34.56
CA LEU A 691 18.23 -21.06 35.21
C LEU A 691 18.10 -22.22 34.19
N LEU A 692 17.30 -22.04 33.14
CA LEU A 692 17.14 -23.00 32.04
C LEU A 692 18.45 -23.19 31.26
N CYS A 693 19.22 -22.12 31.04
CA CYS A 693 20.55 -22.24 30.41
C CYS A 693 21.57 -23.00 31.25
N ARG A 694 21.52 -22.87 32.58
CA ARG A 694 22.56 -23.38 33.50
C ARG A 694 22.38 -24.84 33.92
N ASN A 695 21.20 -25.44 33.72
CA ASN A 695 20.86 -26.70 34.38
C ASN A 695 20.18 -27.70 33.43
N ARG A 696 20.98 -28.41 32.61
CA ARG A 696 20.47 -29.48 31.73
C ARG A 696 19.96 -30.74 32.47
N ARG A 697 20.32 -30.93 33.75
CA ARG A 697 20.00 -32.15 34.52
C ARG A 697 19.14 -31.94 35.77
N THR A 698 18.96 -30.71 36.25
CA THR A 698 18.56 -30.48 37.66
C THR A 698 17.56 -29.35 37.91
N PHE A 699 17.14 -28.58 36.90
CA PHE A 699 15.85 -27.90 36.99
C PHE A 699 14.79 -28.83 36.40
N GLY A 700 14.16 -29.57 37.30
CA GLY A 700 12.83 -30.08 37.06
C GLY A 700 11.92 -28.93 36.61
N SER A 701 10.82 -29.34 35.99
CA SER A 701 9.60 -28.56 35.85
C SER A 701 9.45 -27.44 36.90
N LEU A 702 8.77 -26.34 36.52
CA LEU A 702 7.92 -25.57 37.45
C LEU A 702 7.44 -26.50 38.57
N ASN A 703 7.41 -26.01 39.82
CA ASN A 703 6.94 -26.76 40.98
C ASN A 703 5.45 -27.13 40.78
N ILE A 704 5.26 -28.14 39.94
CA ILE A 704 4.11 -28.95 39.64
C ILE A 704 4.59 -30.29 40.20
N PRO A 705 3.94 -30.79 41.26
CA PRO A 705 4.44 -31.96 41.97
C PRO A 705 4.50 -33.20 41.05
N LEU A 706 5.67 -33.85 41.09
CA LEU A 706 5.97 -35.27 40.77
C LEU A 706 5.94 -35.76 39.30
N ILE A 707 7.16 -35.87 38.75
CA ILE A 707 7.79 -36.85 37.81
C ILE A 707 6.92 -37.63 36.80
N GLY A 708 7.30 -37.46 35.52
CA GLY A 708 7.96 -38.52 34.72
C GLY A 708 8.14 -38.26 33.22
N GLU A 709 9.13 -38.97 32.67
CA GLU A 709 9.78 -38.74 31.38
C GLU A 709 9.17 -39.57 30.25
N ILE A 710 9.20 -39.05 29.02
CA ILE A 710 8.80 -39.76 27.80
C ILE A 710 10.04 -40.46 27.19
N PRO A 711 9.96 -41.72 26.73
CA PRO A 711 11.14 -42.53 26.40
C PRO A 711 11.88 -42.09 25.13
N LEU A 712 13.22 -42.13 25.19
CA LEU A 712 14.17 -41.81 24.11
C LEU A 712 14.03 -42.67 22.84
N ASP A 713 13.40 -43.85 22.92
CA ASP A 713 13.26 -44.77 21.78
C ASP A 713 12.30 -44.24 20.71
N PHE A 714 11.40 -43.30 21.06
CA PHE A 714 10.50 -42.63 20.12
C PHE A 714 11.23 -41.58 19.27
N LEU A 715 12.30 -40.96 19.82
CA LEU A 715 13.11 -39.95 19.16
C LEU A 715 14.04 -40.55 18.09
N ALA A 716 14.51 -41.78 18.26
CA ALA A 716 15.30 -42.48 17.24
C ALA A 716 14.50 -42.75 15.94
N VAL A 717 13.16 -42.90 16.05
CA VAL A 717 12.24 -43.07 14.91
C VAL A 717 11.99 -41.75 14.18
N ILE A 718 12.04 -40.61 14.89
CA ILE A 718 11.97 -39.27 14.32
C ILE A 718 13.34 -38.87 13.72
N TYR A 719 14.45 -39.27 14.32
CA TYR A 719 15.82 -39.06 13.85
C TYR A 719 16.10 -39.77 12.52
N LYS A 720 15.52 -40.96 12.28
CA LYS A 720 15.55 -41.61 10.94
C LYS A 720 14.79 -40.83 9.85
N LYS A 721 14.02 -39.81 10.23
CA LYS A 721 13.36 -38.87 9.30
C LYS A 721 14.16 -37.58 9.05
N ILE A 722 15.44 -37.50 9.41
CA ILE A 722 16.40 -36.40 9.09
C ILE A 722 16.57 -36.13 7.57
N LYS A 723 15.96 -36.95 6.71
CA LYS A 723 15.64 -36.59 5.32
C LYS A 723 14.67 -35.37 5.19
N PHE A 724 14.13 -34.84 6.29
CA PHE A 724 13.14 -33.75 6.33
C PHE A 724 13.72 -32.34 6.16
N TYR A 725 14.94 -32.05 6.64
CA TYR A 725 15.56 -30.71 6.52
C TYR A 725 15.69 -30.26 5.04
N TRP A 726 15.89 -31.21 4.12
CA TRP A 726 15.89 -30.98 2.67
C TRP A 726 14.50 -30.98 2.02
N ARG A 727 13.46 -31.51 2.70
CA ARG A 727 12.09 -31.62 2.18
C ARG A 727 11.22 -30.42 2.58
N PHE A 728 11.57 -29.71 3.67
CA PHE A 728 10.84 -28.54 4.17
C PHE A 728 10.97 -27.28 3.30
N ASN A 729 12.10 -27.09 2.61
CA ASN A 729 12.32 -25.97 1.67
C ASN A 729 11.38 -25.96 0.44
N ARG A 730 10.54 -26.99 0.24
CA ARG A 730 9.63 -27.13 -0.91
C ARG A 730 8.15 -27.27 -0.54
N LEU A 731 7.77 -27.10 0.72
CA LEU A 731 6.36 -27.21 1.11
C LEU A 731 5.56 -25.98 0.66
N ARG A 732 4.31 -26.21 0.24
CA ARG A 732 3.33 -25.16 -0.06
C ARG A 732 2.40 -24.98 1.15
N THR A 733 1.80 -23.80 1.31
CA THR A 733 0.98 -23.39 2.47
C THR A 733 -0.02 -24.44 3.00
N PRO A 734 -0.78 -25.20 2.18
CA PRO A 734 -1.69 -26.23 2.70
C PRO A 734 -0.96 -27.37 3.43
N LYS A 735 0.23 -27.75 2.93
CA LYS A 735 1.07 -28.80 3.55
C LYS A 735 1.76 -28.29 4.81
N ALA A 736 2.08 -27.00 4.88
CA ALA A 736 2.61 -26.38 6.09
C ALA A 736 1.61 -26.43 7.25
N HIS A 737 0.34 -26.06 7.00
CA HIS A 737 -0.73 -26.20 7.99
C HIS A 737 -0.91 -27.64 8.48
N GLU A 738 -0.86 -28.62 7.57
CA GLU A 738 -0.99 -30.05 7.94
C GLU A 738 0.18 -30.54 8.80
N VAL A 739 1.40 -30.08 8.50
CA VAL A 739 2.59 -30.37 9.33
C VAL A 739 2.45 -29.74 10.71
N ILE A 740 2.06 -28.47 10.80
CA ILE A 740 1.86 -27.78 12.08
C ILE A 740 0.77 -28.48 12.91
N LYS A 741 -0.38 -28.83 12.30
CA LYS A 741 -1.43 -29.63 12.94
C LYS A 741 -0.89 -30.96 13.50
N ASN A 742 -0.09 -31.67 12.72
CA ASN A 742 0.51 -32.93 13.16
C ASN A 742 1.53 -32.76 14.29
N CYS A 743 2.33 -31.67 14.26
CA CYS A 743 3.23 -31.34 15.36
C CYS A 743 2.45 -31.03 16.63
N ILE A 744 1.43 -30.17 16.55
CA ILE A 744 0.53 -29.84 17.67
C ILE A 744 -0.09 -31.09 18.28
N ARG A 745 -0.68 -31.97 17.46
CA ARG A 745 -1.30 -33.20 17.96
C ARG A 745 -0.32 -34.08 18.73
N LYS A 746 0.89 -34.27 18.18
CA LYS A 746 1.94 -35.08 18.81
C LYS A 746 2.48 -34.44 20.10
N MET A 747 2.65 -33.13 20.12
CA MET A 747 3.02 -32.40 21.33
C MET A 747 1.92 -32.53 22.40
N GLY A 748 0.64 -32.46 22.02
CA GLY A 748 -0.48 -32.68 22.92
C GLY A 748 -0.55 -34.10 23.48
N GLU A 749 -0.33 -35.12 22.65
CA GLU A 749 -0.21 -36.52 23.08
C GLU A 749 0.93 -36.68 24.10
N SER A 750 2.08 -36.06 23.83
CA SER A 750 3.25 -36.03 24.72
C SER A 750 2.95 -35.35 26.06
N ILE A 751 2.36 -34.15 26.05
CA ILE A 751 1.96 -33.40 27.26
C ILE A 751 0.98 -34.21 28.14
N ARG A 752 0.06 -34.97 27.50
CA ARG A 752 -0.92 -35.84 28.18
C ARG A 752 -0.32 -37.16 28.68
N GLN A 753 0.77 -37.65 28.07
CA GLN A 753 1.35 -38.98 28.32
C GLN A 753 2.56 -39.01 29.24
N SER A 754 3.26 -37.89 29.46
CA SER A 754 4.20 -37.82 30.58
C SER A 754 3.39 -38.12 31.85
N LYS A 755 3.61 -39.23 32.53
CA LYS A 755 3.14 -39.37 33.91
C LYS A 755 4.18 -38.69 34.74
#